data_AF-A0AAW6IJR1-F1
#
_entry.id   AF-A0AAW6IJR1-F1
#
_cell.length_a   1.000
_cell.length_b   1.000
_cell.length_c   1.000
_cell.angle_alpha   90.00
_cell.angle_beta   90.00
_cell.angle_gamma   90.00
#
_symmetry.space_group_name_H-M   'P 1'
#
loop_
_entity.id
_entity.type
_entity.pdbx_description
1 polymer ?
#
loop_
_entity_poly.entity_id
_entity_poly.type
_entity_poly.pdbx_seq_one_letter_code
_entity_poly.pdbx_strand_id
1 'polypeptide(L)'
;MYKKLKEIFNWFQQKAIRRMNLKNVLNEYYYRMDSSGLPTSGTMYKRQAVVYREKTIDDWIMSVTAATDPDDPRRGLLYRFFQSLYNDEHLQTTIDNRVLPVQQAKYNLVDDNDNEDEEAKKLLDRPWFHQLIRICFLHQLQGVSLADLSHLDDNLEISHVEEIPMSNYIPQQQIIIREESDQTGWSYKDGALEPYYVQFGNPWSLGMLNELAVIILAKKLGLGAWMNYIEKYGVPPVFVTSDRMDKKRMDELFEMMTDFRNNFFAVLQGNETVEYGKEAGGNTTNAFLPLEERCDNQISKRLLGQTGTTENGAWEGTAEVHERVEKSRHEYDKMLFQFYFNYIIIPKLVKISPVYKPLERLKLKWDDTESLSITEYIEAINKLAYTFEFDHEEVAKKTGLPIIGQKKNPGGEQQGGTLPNQPQTDPQKKKTEPDDETVTSPVMEAGEYDFSSIIGRVMKQVYKRKVKTGNIDGELFRKTYEELNKKAAEGWGEDDYNDPEQAEEPQRIRDNLFKFSGAKTYQEIKEMNDALYDDKGKKLSYEDFREKVMAIHKDYNENYLRTEFETAETSGRRASEWQEFKENADIMPNLKYVTAGDERVRESHRILDGVVKPINDPFWLQNYPPNGYRCRCYVEQTDEPETPATPIVTIPDAFANNVGQSGEIFTVAHPYFSMPDGHLAKIRKETERSKLYAPYHRDPESKVMISDFADPKDLVKNVESARVISKELNMKIKIRPHINEDGIKNPEYLINEKLADLKNIQGLGGIKNGLDSSRKQQCEFTVFNLDAFESIKPEMVQNKLNGIYKLYGDKFSGQQMIFIYSGKAVKVSWKDVKTGKVTELLKELQE
;
A
#
# COMPACT_ATOMS: atom_id res chain seq x y z
N MET A 1 -51.91 55.25 -24.96
CA MET A 1 -52.08 53.86 -25.44
C MET A 1 -51.01 52.92 -24.88
N TYR A 2 -49.72 53.27 -24.96
CA TYR A 2 -48.59 52.49 -24.40
C TYR A 2 -48.68 52.21 -22.88
N LYS A 3 -49.11 53.20 -22.07
CA LYS A 3 -49.28 53.03 -20.61
C LYS A 3 -50.39 52.04 -20.25
N LYS A 4 -51.53 52.10 -20.96
CA LYS A 4 -52.63 51.14 -20.83
C LYS A 4 -52.24 49.73 -21.30
N LEU A 5 -51.45 49.61 -22.38
CA LEU A 5 -50.92 48.32 -22.84
C LEU A 5 -49.94 47.72 -21.81
N LYS A 6 -49.09 48.53 -21.17
CA LYS A 6 -48.17 48.09 -20.12
C LYS A 6 -48.91 47.69 -18.84
N GLU A 7 -49.97 48.39 -18.47
CA GLU A 7 -50.83 48.01 -17.35
C GLU A 7 -51.65 46.75 -17.65
N ILE A 8 -52.16 46.59 -18.88
CA ILE A 8 -52.83 45.35 -19.31
C ILE A 8 -51.84 44.19 -19.35
N PHE A 9 -50.60 44.39 -19.82
CA PHE A 9 -49.56 43.36 -19.85
C PHE A 9 -49.06 42.98 -18.45
N ASN A 10 -48.87 43.97 -17.57
CA ASN A 10 -48.54 43.71 -16.15
C ASN A 10 -49.72 43.07 -15.41
N TRP A 11 -50.95 43.44 -15.70
CA TRP A 11 -52.15 42.81 -15.16
C TRP A 11 -52.30 41.38 -15.69
N PHE A 12 -51.98 41.13 -16.97
CA PHE A 12 -51.97 39.79 -17.57
C PHE A 12 -50.85 38.94 -16.97
N GLN A 13 -49.63 39.45 -16.80
CA GLN A 13 -48.56 38.75 -16.08
C GLN A 13 -48.95 38.48 -14.62
N GLN A 14 -49.52 39.45 -13.89
CA GLN A 14 -49.85 39.26 -12.47
C GLN A 14 -51.08 38.37 -12.23
N LYS A 15 -52.09 38.34 -13.12
CA LYS A 15 -53.28 37.49 -12.97
C LYS A 15 -53.24 36.17 -13.74
N ALA A 16 -52.60 36.10 -14.91
CA ALA A 16 -52.49 34.85 -15.66
C ALA A 16 -51.43 33.93 -15.03
N ILE A 17 -50.29 34.46 -14.59
CA ILE A 17 -49.23 33.66 -13.91
C ILE A 17 -49.68 33.23 -12.50
N ARG A 18 -50.56 33.98 -11.82
CA ARG A 18 -51.15 33.54 -10.53
C ARG A 18 -52.28 32.51 -10.67
N ARG A 19 -52.87 32.33 -11.85
CA ARG A 19 -53.94 31.34 -12.10
C ARG A 19 -53.49 30.13 -12.90
N MET A 20 -52.40 30.24 -13.65
CA MET A 20 -51.68 29.08 -14.17
C MET A 20 -50.81 28.55 -13.04
N ASN A 21 -51.23 27.45 -12.44
CA ASN A 21 -50.33 26.67 -11.62
C ASN A 21 -49.16 26.25 -12.53
N LEU A 22 -47.95 26.75 -12.28
CA LEU A 22 -46.76 26.41 -13.06
C LEU A 22 -46.58 24.88 -13.11
N LYS A 23 -47.01 24.20 -12.03
CA LYS A 23 -47.12 22.75 -11.93
C LYS A 23 -48.06 22.14 -12.98
N ASN A 24 -49.19 22.77 -13.29
CA ASN A 24 -50.13 22.29 -14.31
C ASN A 24 -49.63 22.55 -15.72
N VAL A 25 -48.93 23.67 -15.97
CA VAL A 25 -48.34 23.98 -17.28
C VAL A 25 -47.12 23.10 -17.55
N LEU A 26 -46.28 22.86 -16.53
CA LEU A 26 -45.18 21.91 -16.61
C LEU A 26 -45.72 20.47 -16.72
N ASN A 27 -46.70 20.05 -15.91
CA ASN A 27 -47.33 18.74 -16.07
C ASN A 27 -47.99 18.59 -17.46
N GLU A 28 -48.76 19.56 -17.96
CA GLU A 28 -49.32 19.50 -19.33
C GLU A 28 -48.26 19.48 -20.43
N TYR A 29 -47.07 20.05 -20.18
CA TYR A 29 -45.94 20.01 -21.10
C TYR A 29 -45.16 18.68 -21.01
N TYR A 30 -45.01 18.09 -19.82
CA TYR A 30 -44.38 16.78 -19.57
C TYR A 30 -45.29 15.61 -20.00
N TYR A 31 -46.61 15.76 -19.95
CA TYR A 31 -47.60 14.75 -20.38
C TYR A 31 -48.13 14.99 -21.80
N ARG A 32 -47.35 15.59 -22.70
CA ARG A 32 -47.77 15.73 -24.11
C ARG A 32 -48.09 14.36 -24.71
N MET A 33 -49.36 14.17 -25.06
CA MET A 33 -49.84 13.05 -25.86
C MET A 33 -49.05 13.01 -27.18
N ASP A 34 -48.67 11.81 -27.62
CA ASP A 34 -48.15 11.66 -28.99
C ASP A 34 -49.28 11.87 -30.02
N SER A 35 -48.94 11.79 -31.30
CA SER A 35 -49.88 11.94 -32.43
C SER A 35 -51.06 10.95 -32.43
N SER A 36 -51.09 9.97 -31.53
CA SER A 36 -52.17 8.97 -31.35
C SER A 36 -53.07 9.23 -30.14
N GLY A 37 -52.80 10.27 -29.33
CA GLY A 37 -53.71 10.69 -28.26
C GLY A 37 -53.69 9.83 -26.99
N LEU A 38 -52.62 9.09 -26.73
CA LEU A 38 -52.43 8.32 -25.49
C LEU A 38 -51.57 9.10 -24.47
N PRO A 39 -51.88 9.02 -23.16
CA PRO A 39 -51.05 9.61 -22.11
C PRO A 39 -49.67 8.94 -22.07
N THR A 40 -48.61 9.74 -22.20
CA THR A 40 -47.22 9.31 -21.99
C THR A 40 -47.02 9.01 -20.50
N SER A 41 -46.97 7.74 -20.13
CA SER A 41 -46.68 7.30 -18.77
C SER A 41 -45.27 7.71 -18.36
N GLY A 42 -45.13 8.79 -17.60
CA GLY A 42 -44.13 9.02 -16.53
C GLY A 42 -42.63 8.94 -16.82
N THR A 43 -42.18 8.55 -18.02
CA THR A 43 -40.75 8.46 -18.38
C THR A 43 -40.55 8.95 -19.81
N MET A 44 -39.74 10.00 -20.00
CA MET A 44 -39.47 10.57 -21.33
C MET A 44 -38.72 9.59 -22.25
N TYR A 45 -38.02 8.61 -21.68
CA TYR A 45 -37.27 7.57 -22.38
C TYR A 45 -37.66 6.18 -21.88
N LYS A 46 -37.55 5.15 -22.73
CA LYS A 46 -37.95 3.78 -22.40
C LYS A 46 -36.73 2.96 -22.01
N ARG A 47 -36.64 2.54 -20.74
CA ARG A 47 -35.60 1.62 -20.26
C ARG A 47 -35.77 0.26 -20.93
N GLN A 48 -34.69 -0.30 -21.45
CA GLN A 48 -34.71 -1.65 -22.01
C GLN A 48 -34.44 -2.70 -20.92
N ALA A 49 -35.01 -3.90 -21.11
CA ALA A 49 -34.69 -5.03 -20.26
C ALA A 49 -33.21 -5.42 -20.45
N VAL A 50 -32.49 -5.58 -19.34
CA VAL A 50 -31.13 -6.11 -19.34
C VAL A 50 -31.21 -7.62 -19.16
N VAL A 51 -30.75 -8.36 -20.17
CA VAL A 51 -30.61 -9.82 -20.08
C VAL A 51 -29.24 -10.12 -19.49
N TYR A 52 -29.24 -10.66 -18.26
CA TYR A 52 -28.02 -11.13 -17.61
C TYR A 52 -27.58 -12.45 -18.25
N ARG A 53 -26.53 -12.38 -19.07
CA ARG A 53 -25.82 -13.53 -19.62
C ARG A 53 -24.33 -13.33 -19.44
N GLU A 54 -23.58 -14.43 -19.48
CA GLU A 54 -22.12 -14.38 -19.53
C GLU A 54 -21.65 -13.50 -20.68
N LYS A 55 -20.63 -12.67 -20.42
CA LYS A 55 -20.03 -11.76 -21.39
C LYS A 55 -18.66 -12.26 -21.79
N THR A 56 -18.32 -12.05 -23.06
CA THR A 56 -17.01 -12.43 -23.62
C THR A 56 -16.18 -11.21 -23.99
N ILE A 57 -14.92 -11.45 -24.35
CA ILE A 57 -14.04 -10.42 -24.94
C ILE A 57 -14.65 -9.87 -26.23
N ASP A 58 -15.34 -10.69 -27.03
CA ASP A 58 -16.00 -10.22 -28.24
C ASP A 58 -17.16 -9.26 -27.94
N ASP A 59 -17.98 -9.54 -26.89
CA ASP A 59 -19.02 -8.60 -26.44
C ASP A 59 -18.39 -7.24 -26.04
N TRP A 60 -17.23 -7.25 -25.37
CA TRP A 60 -16.47 -6.03 -25.04
C TRP A 60 -16.03 -5.29 -26.30
N ILE A 61 -15.33 -5.95 -27.22
CA ILE A 61 -14.83 -5.35 -28.47
C ILE A 61 -15.99 -4.74 -29.27
N MET A 62 -17.10 -5.46 -29.44
CA MET A 62 -18.28 -4.97 -30.14
C MET A 62 -18.90 -3.75 -29.43
N SER A 63 -18.96 -3.79 -28.10
CA SER A 63 -19.53 -2.69 -27.31
C SER A 63 -18.71 -1.40 -27.40
N VAL A 64 -17.37 -1.51 -27.38
CA VAL A 64 -16.45 -0.38 -27.55
C VAL A 64 -16.53 0.14 -28.98
N THR A 65 -16.48 -0.75 -29.97
CA THR A 65 -16.55 -0.39 -31.40
C THR A 65 -17.79 0.45 -31.69
N ALA A 66 -18.97 0.02 -31.21
CA ALA A 66 -20.21 0.77 -31.37
C ALA A 66 -20.20 2.12 -30.63
N ALA A 67 -19.62 2.18 -29.43
CA ALA A 67 -19.54 3.42 -28.65
C ALA A 67 -18.56 4.45 -29.23
N THR A 68 -17.54 3.98 -29.97
CA THR A 68 -16.51 4.81 -30.60
C THR A 68 -16.71 5.00 -32.10
N ASP A 69 -17.84 4.55 -32.65
CA ASP A 69 -18.16 4.76 -34.06
C ASP A 69 -18.16 6.27 -34.36
N PRO A 70 -17.35 6.75 -35.33
CA PRO A 70 -17.23 8.17 -35.62
C PRO A 70 -18.49 8.76 -36.27
N ASP A 71 -19.32 7.94 -36.92
CA ASP A 71 -20.49 8.37 -37.68
C ASP A 71 -21.79 8.19 -36.86
N ASP A 72 -21.96 7.06 -36.16
CA ASP A 72 -23.13 6.78 -35.30
C ASP A 72 -22.72 6.19 -33.94
N PRO A 73 -22.18 7.00 -33.00
CA PRO A 73 -21.74 6.51 -31.71
C PRO A 73 -22.93 6.05 -30.84
N ARG A 74 -22.98 4.75 -30.53
CA ARG A 74 -24.05 4.12 -29.74
C ARG A 74 -23.51 3.43 -28.49
N ARG A 75 -23.93 3.90 -27.32
CA ARG A 75 -23.49 3.38 -26.02
C ARG A 75 -24.41 2.32 -25.41
N GLY A 76 -25.48 1.91 -26.09
CA GLY A 76 -26.42 0.89 -25.58
C GLY A 76 -25.78 -0.49 -25.34
N LEU A 77 -24.85 -0.92 -26.21
CA LEU A 77 -24.10 -2.16 -25.99
C LEU A 77 -23.13 -2.03 -24.82
N LEU A 78 -22.42 -0.89 -24.76
CA LEU A 78 -21.48 -0.58 -23.68
C LEU A 78 -22.17 -0.51 -22.32
N TYR A 79 -23.36 0.09 -22.27
CA TYR A 79 -24.21 0.14 -21.08
C TYR A 79 -24.47 -1.26 -20.53
N ARG A 80 -25.02 -2.16 -21.35
CA ARG A 80 -25.34 -3.53 -20.95
C ARG A 80 -24.09 -4.32 -20.57
N PHE A 81 -22.96 -4.05 -21.23
CA PHE A 81 -21.68 -4.63 -20.87
C PHE A 81 -21.23 -4.17 -19.47
N PHE A 82 -21.23 -2.87 -19.17
CA PHE A 82 -20.91 -2.34 -17.84
C PHE A 82 -21.87 -2.82 -16.75
N GLN A 83 -23.18 -2.92 -17.03
CA GLN A 83 -24.15 -3.52 -16.09
C GLN A 83 -23.77 -4.96 -15.70
N SER A 84 -23.16 -5.73 -16.61
CA SER A 84 -22.67 -7.06 -16.27
C SER A 84 -21.40 -7.05 -15.43
N LEU A 85 -20.53 -6.04 -15.60
CA LEU A 85 -19.31 -5.88 -14.80
C LEU A 85 -19.65 -5.51 -13.38
N TYR A 86 -20.65 -4.64 -13.19
CA TYR A 86 -21.18 -4.27 -11.87
C TYR A 86 -21.66 -5.44 -11.03
N ASN A 87 -21.92 -6.62 -11.61
CA ASN A 87 -22.18 -7.86 -10.86
C ASN A 87 -20.89 -8.53 -10.35
N ASP A 88 -19.87 -7.75 -9.99
CA ASP A 88 -18.68 -8.23 -9.28
C ASP A 88 -18.67 -7.57 -7.89
N GLU A 89 -18.63 -8.39 -6.84
CA GLU A 89 -18.78 -7.94 -5.46
C GLU A 89 -17.61 -7.07 -5.01
N HIS A 90 -16.39 -7.44 -5.41
CA HIS A 90 -15.19 -6.69 -5.09
C HIS A 90 -15.19 -5.30 -5.74
N LEU A 91 -15.59 -5.22 -7.02
CA LEU A 91 -15.79 -3.96 -7.72
C LEU A 91 -16.83 -3.08 -7.02
N GLN A 92 -17.99 -3.60 -6.64
CA GLN A 92 -19.02 -2.82 -5.94
C GLN A 92 -18.52 -2.27 -4.61
N THR A 93 -17.86 -3.11 -3.82
CA THR A 93 -17.28 -2.73 -2.53
C THR A 93 -16.23 -1.62 -2.71
N THR A 94 -15.37 -1.78 -3.71
CA THR A 94 -14.32 -0.79 -4.01
C THR A 94 -14.91 0.54 -4.50
N ILE A 95 -16.00 0.51 -5.28
CA ILE A 95 -16.74 1.70 -5.68
C ILE A 95 -17.31 2.41 -4.47
N ASP A 96 -17.94 1.67 -3.56
CA ASP A 96 -18.57 2.22 -2.36
C ASP A 96 -17.54 2.83 -1.41
N ASN A 97 -16.40 2.18 -1.20
CA ASN A 97 -15.26 2.73 -0.43
C ASN A 97 -14.77 4.07 -1.00
N ARG A 98 -14.88 4.27 -2.31
CA ARG A 98 -14.45 5.51 -2.95
C ARG A 98 -15.47 6.64 -2.85
N VAL A 99 -16.75 6.36 -3.09
CA VAL A 99 -17.77 7.42 -3.23
C VAL A 99 -18.53 7.71 -1.94
N LEU A 100 -18.70 6.74 -1.04
CA LEU A 100 -19.40 6.96 0.22
C LEU A 100 -18.71 8.03 1.10
N PRO A 101 -17.37 8.06 1.24
CA PRO A 101 -16.70 9.12 2.00
C PRO A 101 -16.94 10.52 1.44
N VAL A 102 -17.04 10.64 0.11
CA VAL A 102 -17.37 11.92 -0.56
C VAL A 102 -18.83 12.31 -0.31
N GLN A 103 -19.75 11.34 -0.36
CA GLN A 103 -21.17 11.59 -0.06
C GLN A 103 -21.40 11.96 1.41
N GLN A 104 -20.58 11.44 2.33
CA GLN A 104 -20.69 11.71 3.78
C GLN A 104 -19.86 12.92 4.23
N ALA A 105 -19.05 13.51 3.34
CA ALA A 105 -18.22 14.65 3.67
C ALA A 105 -19.07 15.86 4.08
N LYS A 106 -18.64 16.53 5.14
CA LYS A 106 -19.25 17.78 5.58
C LYS A 106 -18.93 18.89 4.58
N TYR A 107 -19.90 19.76 4.36
CA TYR A 107 -19.77 20.90 3.45
C TYR A 107 -20.53 22.09 4.01
N ASN A 108 -20.08 23.28 3.60
CA ASN A 108 -20.73 24.55 3.89
C ASN A 108 -20.97 25.31 2.58
N LEU A 109 -21.98 26.18 2.60
CA LEU A 109 -22.24 27.13 1.53
C LEU A 109 -21.75 28.49 1.98
N VAL A 110 -20.75 29.02 1.28
CA VAL A 110 -20.08 30.26 1.65
C VAL A 110 -20.24 31.33 0.59
N ASP A 111 -20.31 32.59 1.01
CA ASP A 111 -20.22 33.73 0.09
C ASP A 111 -18.76 34.06 -0.28
N ASP A 112 -18.56 35.10 -1.10
CA ASP A 112 -17.21 35.53 -1.53
C ASP A 112 -16.32 36.04 -0.37
N ASN A 113 -16.88 36.27 0.83
CA ASN A 113 -16.15 36.64 2.04
C ASN A 113 -16.01 35.46 3.03
N ASP A 114 -16.25 34.23 2.59
CA ASP A 114 -16.25 33.01 3.41
C ASP A 114 -17.31 33.00 4.54
N ASN A 115 -18.37 33.81 4.47
CA ASN A 115 -19.47 33.72 5.44
C ASN A 115 -20.42 32.57 5.10
N GLU A 116 -20.77 31.74 6.08
CA GLU A 116 -21.63 30.58 5.91
C GLU A 116 -23.13 30.95 5.89
N ASP A 117 -23.91 30.27 5.04
CA ASP A 117 -25.37 30.40 4.94
C ASP A 117 -26.08 29.07 5.27
N GLU A 118 -26.44 28.92 6.54
CA GLU A 118 -27.09 27.72 7.08
C GLU A 118 -28.52 27.50 6.54
N GLU A 119 -29.24 28.56 6.14
CA GLU A 119 -30.59 28.39 5.59
C GLU A 119 -30.53 27.88 4.14
N ALA A 120 -29.57 28.38 3.34
CA ALA A 120 -29.34 27.85 2.00
C ALA A 120 -28.85 26.39 2.03
N LYS A 121 -28.08 26.01 3.05
CA LYS A 121 -27.57 24.63 3.22
C LYS A 121 -28.69 23.59 3.35
N LYS A 122 -29.80 23.92 4.03
CA LYS A 122 -30.98 23.04 4.16
C LYS A 122 -31.64 22.66 2.82
N LEU A 123 -31.38 23.43 1.76
CA LEU A 123 -31.85 23.08 0.41
C LEU A 123 -31.09 21.89 -0.17
N LEU A 124 -29.84 21.69 0.27
CA LEU A 124 -28.94 20.61 -0.16
C LEU A 124 -28.96 19.41 0.78
N ASP A 125 -29.28 19.59 2.07
CA ASP A 125 -29.41 18.51 3.06
C ASP A 125 -30.65 17.62 2.82
N ARG A 126 -30.66 16.95 1.66
CA ARG A 126 -31.74 16.12 1.14
C ARG A 126 -31.18 14.95 0.31
N PRO A 127 -31.93 13.85 0.14
CA PRO A 127 -31.45 12.66 -0.56
C PRO A 127 -30.95 12.92 -2.00
N TRP A 128 -31.59 13.86 -2.71
CA TRP A 128 -31.27 14.19 -4.10
C TRP A 128 -29.82 14.67 -4.28
N PHE A 129 -29.25 15.33 -3.27
CA PHE A 129 -27.88 15.84 -3.33
C PHE A 129 -26.86 14.70 -3.25
N HIS A 130 -27.10 13.72 -2.37
CA HIS A 130 -26.31 12.49 -2.32
C HIS A 130 -26.41 11.69 -3.63
N GLN A 131 -27.61 11.60 -4.23
CA GLN A 131 -27.80 10.95 -5.53
C GLN A 131 -26.99 11.65 -6.62
N LEU A 132 -26.98 12.98 -6.64
CA LEU A 132 -26.24 13.77 -7.62
C LEU A 132 -24.72 13.59 -7.49
N ILE A 133 -24.18 13.50 -6.27
CA ILE A 133 -22.75 13.17 -6.04
C ILE A 133 -22.41 11.80 -6.65
N ARG A 134 -23.26 10.77 -6.42
CA ARG A 134 -23.05 9.43 -7.00
C ARG A 134 -23.09 9.48 -8.52
N ILE A 135 -24.06 10.16 -9.12
CA ILE A 135 -24.17 10.28 -10.59
C ILE A 135 -22.97 11.04 -11.17
N CYS A 136 -22.51 12.08 -10.50
CA CYS A 136 -21.26 12.75 -10.85
C CYS A 136 -20.08 11.78 -10.78
N PHE A 137 -19.96 10.93 -9.76
CA PHE A 137 -18.89 9.94 -9.71
C PHE A 137 -18.96 8.90 -10.84
N LEU A 138 -20.17 8.49 -11.26
CA LEU A 138 -20.37 7.47 -12.30
C LEU A 138 -19.69 7.79 -13.64
N HIS A 139 -19.52 9.06 -14.03
CA HIS A 139 -18.83 9.38 -15.28
C HIS A 139 -17.35 8.95 -15.26
N GLN A 140 -16.72 8.85 -14.09
CA GLN A 140 -15.35 8.34 -14.03
C GLN A 140 -15.31 6.85 -14.34
N LEU A 141 -16.31 6.09 -13.90
CA LEU A 141 -16.43 4.65 -14.15
C LEU A 141 -16.88 4.36 -15.58
N GLN A 142 -17.90 5.07 -16.07
CA GLN A 142 -18.59 4.79 -17.34
C GLN A 142 -18.16 5.72 -18.49
N GLY A 143 -17.30 6.70 -18.19
CA GLY A 143 -16.81 7.71 -19.12
C GLY A 143 -17.69 8.95 -19.23
N VAL A 144 -19.01 8.76 -19.31
CA VAL A 144 -20.02 9.83 -19.32
C VAL A 144 -21.20 9.41 -18.47
N SER A 145 -21.77 10.35 -17.71
CA SER A 145 -23.07 10.20 -17.06
C SER A 145 -23.92 11.45 -17.28
N LEU A 146 -25.24 11.30 -17.23
CA LEU A 146 -26.20 12.38 -17.47
C LEU A 146 -27.25 12.37 -16.37
N ALA A 147 -27.29 13.42 -15.56
CA ALA A 147 -28.26 13.58 -14.47
C ALA A 147 -29.52 14.33 -14.93
N ASP A 148 -30.69 13.87 -14.48
CA ASP A 148 -31.98 14.52 -14.63
C ASP A 148 -32.44 15.18 -13.31
N LEU A 149 -32.54 16.51 -13.33
CA LEU A 149 -32.94 17.38 -12.21
C LEU A 149 -34.42 17.83 -12.32
N SER A 150 -35.23 17.24 -13.20
CA SER A 150 -36.59 17.71 -13.48
C SER A 150 -37.64 17.34 -12.44
N HIS A 151 -37.32 16.45 -11.50
CA HIS A 151 -38.28 15.94 -10.53
C HIS A 151 -38.47 16.88 -9.34
N LEU A 152 -39.34 17.89 -9.50
CA LEU A 152 -39.68 18.84 -8.44
C LEU A 152 -40.89 18.39 -7.60
N ASP A 153 -40.84 18.68 -6.30
CA ASP A 153 -41.95 18.50 -5.37
C ASP A 153 -42.94 19.68 -5.40
N ASP A 154 -43.93 19.64 -4.51
CA ASP A 154 -44.97 20.66 -4.39
C ASP A 154 -44.42 22.04 -3.98
N ASN A 155 -43.25 22.09 -3.36
CA ASN A 155 -42.55 23.30 -2.94
C ASN A 155 -41.61 23.83 -4.02
N LEU A 156 -41.56 23.21 -5.20
CA LEU A 156 -40.62 23.52 -6.28
C LEU A 156 -39.16 23.24 -5.90
N GLU A 157 -38.94 22.30 -4.99
CA GLU A 157 -37.63 21.79 -4.60
C GLU A 157 -37.38 20.45 -5.29
N ILE A 158 -36.13 20.10 -5.55
CA ILE A 158 -35.78 18.81 -6.14
C ILE A 158 -36.14 17.70 -5.15
N SER A 159 -36.97 16.77 -5.60
CA SER A 159 -37.39 15.59 -4.85
C SER A 159 -36.35 14.47 -4.95
N HIS A 160 -35.86 14.18 -6.15
CA HIS A 160 -34.83 13.19 -6.44
C HIS A 160 -34.12 13.52 -7.75
N VAL A 161 -32.94 12.93 -7.94
CA VAL A 161 -32.18 12.99 -9.20
C VAL A 161 -31.99 11.57 -9.71
N GLU A 162 -32.16 11.37 -11.01
CA GLU A 162 -31.89 10.09 -11.66
C GLU A 162 -30.79 10.20 -12.72
N GLU A 163 -30.06 9.10 -12.92
CA GLU A 163 -29.20 8.95 -14.09
C GLU A 163 -30.04 8.53 -15.30
N ILE A 164 -29.87 9.25 -16.41
CA ILE A 164 -30.39 8.81 -17.70
C ILE A 164 -29.49 7.67 -18.20
N PRO A 165 -30.05 6.49 -18.51
CA PRO A 165 -29.27 5.34 -18.98
C PRO A 165 -28.43 5.69 -20.21
N MET A 166 -27.20 5.18 -20.29
CA MET A 166 -26.28 5.40 -21.42
C MET A 166 -26.86 4.93 -22.77
N SER A 167 -27.86 4.05 -22.77
CA SER A 167 -28.62 3.65 -23.96
C SER A 167 -29.51 4.76 -24.52
N ASN A 168 -29.88 5.75 -23.72
CA ASN A 168 -30.92 6.72 -24.03
C ASN A 168 -30.39 8.13 -24.24
N TYR A 169 -29.07 8.33 -24.35
CA TYR A 169 -28.52 9.61 -24.79
C TYR A 169 -27.28 9.41 -25.66
N ILE A 170 -27.04 10.37 -26.55
CA ILE A 170 -25.88 10.39 -27.44
C ILE A 170 -25.02 11.59 -27.07
N PRO A 171 -23.96 11.41 -26.27
CA PRO A 171 -23.14 12.50 -25.74
C PRO A 171 -22.57 13.44 -26.83
N GLN A 172 -22.16 12.85 -27.95
CA GLN A 172 -21.53 13.52 -29.07
C GLN A 172 -22.49 14.47 -29.78
N GLN A 173 -23.76 14.08 -29.86
CA GLN A 173 -24.83 14.86 -30.48
C GLN A 173 -25.60 15.72 -29.48
N GLN A 174 -25.38 15.53 -28.18
CA GLN A 174 -26.02 16.27 -27.08
C GLN A 174 -27.54 16.11 -27.03
N ILE A 175 -28.03 14.92 -27.40
CA ILE A 175 -29.45 14.58 -27.42
C ILE A 175 -29.79 13.39 -26.51
N ILE A 176 -31.00 13.40 -25.96
CA ILE A 176 -31.64 12.24 -25.33
C ILE A 176 -32.63 11.64 -26.33
N ILE A 177 -32.62 10.31 -26.44
CA ILE A 177 -33.45 9.52 -27.35
C ILE A 177 -34.43 8.64 -26.57
N ARG A 178 -35.64 8.44 -27.12
CA ARG A 178 -36.70 7.69 -26.42
C ARG A 178 -36.42 6.19 -26.46
N GLU A 179 -36.08 5.68 -27.64
CA GLU A 179 -35.63 4.30 -27.87
C GLU A 179 -34.24 4.26 -28.50
N GLU A 180 -33.47 3.18 -28.28
CA GLU A 180 -32.08 3.05 -28.74
C GLU A 180 -31.89 3.16 -30.26
N SER A 181 -32.91 2.80 -31.03
CA SER A 181 -32.92 2.87 -32.49
C SER A 181 -33.23 4.26 -33.04
N ASP A 182 -33.65 5.21 -32.19
CA ASP A 182 -34.04 6.53 -32.64
C ASP A 182 -32.82 7.31 -33.15
N GLN A 183 -33.01 8.00 -34.27
CA GLN A 183 -31.99 8.85 -34.91
C GLN A 183 -32.12 10.32 -34.52
N THR A 184 -33.23 10.68 -33.87
CA THR A 184 -33.54 12.05 -33.45
C THR A 184 -34.02 12.04 -32.02
N GLY A 185 -33.62 13.06 -31.27
CA GLY A 185 -33.96 13.21 -29.86
C GLY A 185 -34.16 14.68 -29.50
N TRP A 186 -34.29 14.97 -28.21
CA TRP A 186 -34.29 16.35 -27.72
C TRP A 186 -32.92 16.74 -27.18
N SER A 187 -32.51 17.98 -27.46
CA SER A 187 -31.25 18.50 -26.91
C SER A 187 -31.37 18.68 -25.40
N TYR A 188 -30.35 18.20 -24.67
CA TYR A 188 -30.20 18.45 -23.24
C TYR A 188 -29.22 19.59 -22.94
N LYS A 189 -28.64 20.19 -23.98
CA LYS A 189 -27.69 21.30 -23.88
C LYS A 189 -28.24 22.62 -24.40
N ASP A 190 -29.29 22.58 -25.21
CA ASP A 190 -29.90 23.77 -25.81
C ASP A 190 -31.41 23.81 -25.57
N GLY A 191 -31.97 25.01 -25.55
CA GLY A 191 -33.40 25.23 -25.42
C GLY A 191 -33.92 25.22 -23.98
N ALA A 192 -35.24 25.07 -23.83
CA ALA A 192 -35.91 25.24 -22.54
C ALA A 192 -35.60 24.13 -21.52
N LEU A 193 -35.14 22.97 -21.98
CA LEU A 193 -34.84 21.81 -21.12
C LEU A 193 -33.38 21.79 -20.61
N GLU A 194 -32.50 22.63 -21.16
CA GLU A 194 -31.08 22.72 -20.80
C GLU A 194 -30.83 22.78 -19.28
N PRO A 195 -31.58 23.54 -18.46
CA PRO A 195 -31.31 23.63 -17.04
C PRO A 195 -31.48 22.29 -16.31
N TYR A 196 -32.37 21.42 -16.77
CA TYR A 196 -32.74 20.19 -16.09
C TYR A 196 -31.74 19.06 -16.25
N TYR A 197 -30.77 19.18 -17.15
CA TYR A 197 -29.82 18.10 -17.45
C TYR A 197 -28.38 18.52 -17.19
N VAL A 198 -27.61 17.63 -16.57
CA VAL A 198 -26.19 17.84 -16.29
C VAL A 198 -25.39 16.66 -16.82
N GLN A 199 -24.59 16.91 -17.86
CA GLN A 199 -23.61 15.94 -18.34
C GLN A 199 -22.32 16.06 -17.53
N PHE A 200 -21.81 14.93 -17.07
CA PHE A 200 -20.48 14.80 -16.49
C PHE A 200 -19.57 14.02 -17.44
N GLY A 201 -18.31 14.45 -17.56
CA GLY A 201 -17.32 13.78 -18.41
C GLY A 201 -17.37 14.18 -19.88
N ASN A 202 -16.35 13.74 -20.62
CA ASN A 202 -16.17 14.04 -22.04
C ASN A 202 -16.98 13.06 -22.91
N PRO A 203 -17.72 13.54 -23.94
CA PRO A 203 -18.50 12.69 -24.85
C PRO A 203 -17.82 11.42 -25.38
N TRP A 204 -16.49 11.43 -25.55
CA TRP A 204 -15.72 10.32 -26.10
C TRP A 204 -15.07 9.39 -25.05
N SER A 205 -15.16 9.73 -23.76
CA SER A 205 -14.54 8.92 -22.70
C SER A 205 -15.27 7.59 -22.49
N LEU A 206 -14.53 6.50 -22.30
CA LEU A 206 -15.07 5.16 -22.03
C LEU A 206 -15.06 4.78 -20.54
N GLY A 207 -14.29 5.49 -19.71
CA GLY A 207 -14.25 5.31 -18.26
C GLY A 207 -13.42 4.11 -17.77
N MET A 208 -13.24 4.03 -16.45
CA MET A 208 -12.41 3.01 -15.80
C MET A 208 -12.94 1.58 -16.00
N LEU A 209 -14.25 1.40 -16.18
CA LEU A 209 -14.82 0.06 -16.41
C LEU A 209 -14.39 -0.53 -17.75
N ASN A 210 -14.11 0.30 -18.75
CA ASN A 210 -13.54 -0.18 -20.00
C ASN A 210 -12.11 -0.68 -19.80
N GLU A 211 -11.32 -0.01 -18.97
CA GLU A 211 -9.93 -0.40 -18.66
C GLU A 211 -9.88 -1.69 -17.84
N LEU A 212 -10.84 -1.88 -16.93
CA LEU A 212 -10.96 -3.07 -16.08
C LEU A 212 -11.71 -4.25 -16.73
N ALA A 213 -12.30 -4.05 -17.91
CA ALA A 213 -13.17 -5.02 -18.55
C ALA A 213 -12.54 -6.42 -18.65
N VAL A 214 -11.33 -6.50 -19.18
CA VAL A 214 -10.63 -7.78 -19.40
C VAL A 214 -10.29 -8.47 -18.07
N ILE A 215 -9.92 -7.70 -17.05
CA ILE A 215 -9.59 -8.23 -15.72
C ILE A 215 -10.81 -8.85 -15.05
N ILE A 216 -11.94 -8.13 -15.06
CA ILE A 216 -13.19 -8.61 -14.46
C ILE A 216 -13.71 -9.84 -15.22
N LEU A 217 -13.61 -9.85 -16.56
CA LEU A 217 -13.95 -11.03 -17.36
C LEU A 217 -13.05 -12.23 -17.03
N ALA A 218 -11.74 -12.03 -16.87
CA ALA A 218 -10.80 -13.08 -16.50
C ALA A 218 -11.11 -13.65 -15.11
N LYS A 219 -11.46 -12.81 -14.13
CA LYS A 219 -11.91 -13.25 -12.81
C LYS A 219 -13.16 -14.13 -12.89
N LYS A 220 -14.19 -13.68 -13.60
CA LYS A 220 -15.45 -14.42 -13.76
C LYS A 220 -15.24 -15.77 -14.47
N LEU A 221 -14.41 -15.79 -15.52
CA LEU A 221 -14.06 -17.01 -16.22
C LEU A 221 -13.26 -17.97 -15.33
N GLY A 222 -12.29 -17.45 -14.56
CA GLY A 222 -11.49 -18.22 -13.62
C GLY A 222 -12.35 -18.87 -12.53
N LEU A 223 -13.25 -18.10 -11.92
CA LEU A 223 -14.19 -18.60 -10.92
C LEU A 223 -15.14 -19.65 -11.53
N GLY A 224 -15.68 -19.38 -12.72
CA GLY A 224 -16.52 -20.34 -13.45
C GLY A 224 -15.79 -21.64 -13.78
N ALA A 225 -14.53 -21.57 -14.22
CA ALA A 225 -13.69 -22.73 -14.47
C ALA A 225 -13.38 -23.51 -13.18
N TRP A 226 -13.13 -22.80 -12.07
CA TRP A 226 -12.90 -23.41 -10.77
C TRP A 226 -14.15 -24.14 -10.26
N MET A 227 -15.34 -23.53 -10.38
CA MET A 227 -16.61 -24.19 -10.04
C MET A 227 -16.86 -25.44 -10.88
N ASN A 228 -16.63 -25.35 -12.20
CA ASN A 228 -16.72 -26.52 -13.09
C ASN A 228 -15.71 -27.62 -12.71
N TYR A 229 -14.51 -27.22 -12.26
CA TYR A 229 -13.50 -28.16 -11.78
C TYR A 229 -13.96 -28.85 -10.48
N ILE A 230 -14.46 -28.10 -9.50
CA ILE A 230 -15.01 -28.66 -8.26
C ILE A 230 -16.18 -29.59 -8.55
N GLU A 231 -17.08 -29.24 -9.46
CA GLU A 231 -18.22 -30.10 -9.81
C GLU A 231 -17.75 -31.42 -10.45
N LYS A 232 -16.74 -31.38 -11.33
CA LYS A 232 -16.26 -32.57 -12.05
C LYS A 232 -15.31 -33.45 -11.24
N TYR A 233 -14.47 -32.84 -10.39
CA TYR A 233 -13.36 -33.51 -9.73
C TYR A 233 -13.43 -33.44 -8.20
N GLY A 234 -14.25 -32.57 -7.62
CA GLY A 234 -14.45 -32.49 -6.18
C GLY A 234 -15.26 -33.65 -5.60
N VAL A 235 -15.97 -34.40 -6.45
CA VAL A 235 -16.57 -35.69 -6.06
C VAL A 235 -15.92 -36.79 -6.90
N PRO A 236 -15.10 -37.67 -6.31
CA PRO A 236 -14.43 -38.73 -7.06
C PRO A 236 -15.47 -39.65 -7.71
N PRO A 237 -15.27 -40.05 -8.98
CA PRO A 237 -16.14 -41.06 -9.58
C PRO A 237 -15.94 -42.38 -8.85
N VAL A 238 -17.03 -43.07 -8.58
CA VAL A 238 -16.99 -44.38 -7.92
C VAL A 238 -17.33 -45.44 -8.95
N PHE A 239 -16.41 -46.40 -9.11
CA PHE A 239 -16.55 -47.52 -10.01
C PHE A 239 -16.87 -48.78 -9.21
N VAL A 240 -17.84 -49.55 -9.69
CA VAL A 240 -18.09 -50.91 -9.18
C VAL A 240 -17.75 -51.88 -10.28
N THR A 241 -16.82 -52.79 -9.97
CA THR A 241 -16.46 -53.88 -10.87
C THR A 241 -17.17 -55.14 -10.37
N SER A 242 -17.94 -55.78 -11.24
CA SER A 242 -18.59 -57.05 -10.97
C SER A 242 -18.46 -57.96 -12.18
N ASP A 243 -18.09 -59.22 -11.95
CA ASP A 243 -18.06 -60.26 -13.01
C ASP A 243 -19.48 -60.66 -13.44
N ARG A 244 -20.51 -60.20 -12.72
CA ARG A 244 -21.89 -60.64 -12.86
C ARG A 244 -22.74 -59.59 -13.57
N MET A 245 -23.09 -59.86 -14.82
CA MET A 245 -23.77 -58.91 -15.75
C MET A 245 -25.31 -59.03 -15.76
N ASP A 246 -25.94 -59.57 -14.72
CA ASP A 246 -27.40 -59.68 -14.70
C ASP A 246 -28.08 -58.34 -14.36
N LYS A 247 -29.14 -58.01 -15.10
CA LYS A 247 -29.79 -56.69 -15.03
C LYS A 247 -30.29 -56.36 -13.61
N LYS A 248 -30.84 -57.35 -12.91
CA LYS A 248 -31.36 -57.16 -11.54
C LYS A 248 -30.24 -56.78 -10.58
N ARG A 249 -29.09 -57.46 -10.65
CA ARG A 249 -27.92 -57.13 -9.84
C ARG A 249 -27.33 -55.77 -10.19
N MET A 250 -27.31 -55.40 -11.47
CA MET A 250 -26.83 -54.08 -11.89
C MET A 250 -27.72 -52.94 -11.36
N ASP A 251 -29.04 -53.12 -11.34
CA ASP A 251 -29.98 -52.16 -10.75
C ASP A 251 -29.80 -52.07 -9.21
N GLU A 252 -29.66 -53.20 -8.51
CA GLU A 252 -29.36 -53.24 -7.06
C GLU A 252 -28.02 -52.57 -6.71
N LEU A 253 -26.98 -52.79 -7.52
CA LEU A 253 -25.68 -52.14 -7.35
C LEU A 253 -25.78 -50.63 -7.61
N PHE A 254 -26.56 -50.20 -8.61
CA PHE A 254 -26.77 -48.77 -8.88
C PHE A 254 -27.47 -48.05 -7.72
N GLU A 255 -28.53 -48.63 -7.17
CA GLU A 255 -29.20 -48.10 -5.97
C GLU A 255 -28.23 -48.07 -4.78
N MET A 256 -27.48 -49.16 -4.55
CA MET A 256 -26.47 -49.23 -3.49
C MET A 256 -25.38 -48.17 -3.64
N MET A 257 -24.91 -47.88 -4.85
CA MET A 257 -23.89 -46.84 -5.08
C MET A 257 -24.44 -45.43 -4.94
N THR A 258 -25.72 -45.24 -5.21
CA THR A 258 -26.42 -43.98 -4.95
C THR A 258 -26.53 -43.73 -3.45
N ASP A 259 -26.85 -44.75 -2.67
CA ASP A 259 -26.89 -44.69 -1.20
C ASP A 259 -25.49 -44.60 -0.57
N PHE A 260 -24.50 -45.29 -1.16
CA PHE A 260 -23.10 -45.25 -0.76
C PHE A 260 -22.54 -43.84 -0.78
N ARG A 261 -22.92 -43.02 -1.78
CA ARG A 261 -22.50 -41.61 -1.88
C ARG A 261 -22.91 -40.77 -0.66
N ASN A 262 -24.00 -41.11 0.00
CA ASN A 262 -24.47 -40.39 1.19
C ASN A 262 -23.95 -41.00 2.51
N ASN A 263 -23.81 -42.33 2.55
CA ASN A 263 -23.57 -43.07 3.80
C ASN A 263 -22.15 -43.61 3.97
N PHE A 264 -21.32 -43.60 2.91
CA PHE A 264 -19.92 -44.06 2.90
C PHE A 264 -19.70 -45.53 3.33
N PHE A 265 -20.70 -46.41 3.18
CA PHE A 265 -20.51 -47.87 3.35
C PHE A 265 -21.39 -48.66 2.37
N ALA A 266 -20.88 -49.80 1.87
CA ALA A 266 -21.57 -50.69 0.94
C ALA A 266 -21.40 -52.15 1.37
N VAL A 267 -22.38 -52.99 1.04
CA VAL A 267 -22.35 -54.43 1.32
C VAL A 267 -22.24 -55.18 -0.01
N LEU A 268 -21.02 -55.61 -0.33
CA LEU A 268 -20.69 -56.28 -1.59
C LEU A 268 -20.72 -57.80 -1.44
N GLN A 269 -20.91 -58.53 -2.54
CA GLN A 269 -20.90 -60.00 -2.56
C GLN A 269 -19.80 -60.56 -3.46
N GLY A 270 -19.08 -61.57 -2.97
CA GLY A 270 -18.07 -62.28 -3.76
C GLY A 270 -16.84 -61.41 -4.06
N ASN A 271 -16.44 -61.33 -5.33
CA ASN A 271 -15.27 -60.59 -5.81
C ASN A 271 -15.58 -59.16 -6.28
N GLU A 272 -16.77 -58.64 -5.97
CA GLU A 272 -17.14 -57.26 -6.31
C GLU A 272 -16.24 -56.26 -5.58
N THR A 273 -15.68 -55.30 -6.32
CA THR A 273 -14.83 -54.25 -5.76
C THR A 273 -15.42 -52.88 -6.05
N VAL A 274 -15.31 -51.99 -5.06
CA VAL A 274 -15.60 -50.56 -5.21
C VAL A 274 -14.26 -49.85 -5.29
N GLU A 275 -14.03 -49.13 -6.39
CA GLU A 275 -12.81 -48.37 -6.62
C GLU A 275 -13.16 -46.91 -6.84
N TYR A 276 -12.39 -46.02 -6.21
CA TYR A 276 -12.47 -44.59 -6.51
C TYR A 276 -11.55 -44.29 -7.69
N GLY A 277 -12.04 -43.46 -8.63
CA GLY A 277 -11.17 -42.90 -9.66
C GLY A 277 -10.03 -42.14 -9.00
N LYS A 278 -8.81 -42.33 -9.51
CA LYS A 278 -7.65 -41.57 -9.05
C LYS A 278 -7.90 -40.08 -9.29
N GLU A 279 -7.66 -39.26 -8.27
CA GLU A 279 -7.62 -37.81 -8.44
C GLU A 279 -6.59 -37.47 -9.52
N ALA A 280 -6.93 -36.50 -10.37
CA ALA A 280 -5.97 -35.95 -11.31
C ALA A 280 -4.83 -35.30 -10.49
N GLY A 281 -3.66 -35.93 -10.48
CA GLY A 281 -2.51 -35.43 -9.71
C GLY A 281 -2.10 -34.03 -10.16
N GLY A 282 -2.06 -33.09 -9.21
CA GLY A 282 -1.65 -31.71 -9.44
C GLY A 282 -2.31 -30.76 -8.44
N ASN A 283 -1.59 -29.72 -8.02
CA ASN A 283 -2.08 -28.72 -7.07
C ASN A 283 -3.01 -27.70 -7.78
N THR A 284 -4.16 -28.17 -8.28
CA THR A 284 -5.08 -27.38 -9.10
C THR A 284 -5.74 -26.22 -8.35
N THR A 285 -5.90 -26.33 -7.03
CA THR A 285 -6.34 -25.24 -6.16
C THR A 285 -5.39 -24.03 -6.23
N ASN A 286 -4.08 -24.26 -6.36
CA ASN A 286 -3.08 -23.19 -6.49
C ASN A 286 -3.10 -22.47 -7.85
N ALA A 287 -3.87 -22.92 -8.84
CA ALA A 287 -3.94 -22.25 -10.15
C ALA A 287 -4.99 -21.13 -10.19
N PHE A 288 -6.10 -21.26 -9.44
CA PHE A 288 -7.25 -20.35 -9.55
C PHE A 288 -7.22 -19.20 -8.53
N LEU A 289 -6.83 -19.48 -7.28
CA LEU A 289 -6.77 -18.46 -6.22
C LEU A 289 -5.82 -17.29 -6.57
N PRO A 290 -4.59 -17.51 -7.09
CA PRO A 290 -3.71 -16.40 -7.44
C PRO A 290 -4.24 -15.55 -8.60
N LEU A 291 -5.06 -16.13 -9.49
CA LEU A 291 -5.72 -15.37 -10.55
C LEU A 291 -6.79 -14.45 -9.98
N GLU A 292 -7.63 -14.97 -9.08
CA GLU A 292 -8.67 -14.18 -8.40
C GLU A 292 -8.05 -13.02 -7.61
N GLU A 293 -7.06 -13.31 -6.77
CA GLU A 293 -6.33 -12.31 -5.98
C GLU A 293 -5.67 -11.25 -6.87
N ARG A 294 -5.04 -11.67 -7.97
CA ARG A 294 -4.46 -10.73 -8.95
C ARG A 294 -5.53 -9.83 -9.56
N CYS A 295 -6.71 -10.36 -9.87
CA CYS A 295 -7.78 -9.56 -10.47
C CYS A 295 -8.34 -8.54 -9.47
N ASP A 296 -8.60 -8.95 -8.23
CA ASP A 296 -9.10 -8.06 -7.17
C ASP A 296 -8.09 -6.96 -6.85
N ASN A 297 -6.80 -7.29 -6.84
CA ASN A 297 -5.75 -6.31 -6.65
C ASN A 297 -5.65 -5.29 -7.78
N GLN A 298 -5.89 -5.68 -9.04
CA GLN A 298 -5.94 -4.72 -10.14
C GLN A 298 -7.16 -3.80 -10.05
N ILE A 299 -8.31 -4.32 -9.62
CA ILE A 299 -9.54 -3.52 -9.40
C ILE A 299 -9.30 -2.49 -8.28
N SER A 300 -8.81 -2.91 -7.11
CA SER A 300 -8.53 -2.02 -5.98
C SER A 300 -7.49 -0.95 -6.33
N LYS A 301 -6.37 -1.35 -6.94
CA LYS A 301 -5.33 -0.39 -7.39
C LYS A 301 -5.89 0.63 -8.37
N ARG A 302 -6.78 0.23 -9.28
CA ARG A 302 -7.32 1.17 -10.27
C ARG A 302 -8.29 2.18 -9.66
N LEU A 303 -9.15 1.75 -8.75
CA LEU A 303 -10.18 2.59 -8.15
C LEU A 303 -9.66 3.39 -6.96
N LEU A 304 -8.99 2.75 -6.00
CA LEU A 304 -8.52 3.34 -4.74
C LEU A 304 -7.05 3.78 -4.78
N GLY A 305 -6.26 3.24 -5.71
CA GLY A 305 -4.81 3.47 -5.77
C GLY A 305 -3.98 2.51 -4.91
N GLN A 306 -4.63 1.61 -4.18
CA GLN A 306 -4.02 0.69 -3.21
C GLN A 306 -4.89 -0.56 -2.98
N THR A 307 -4.40 -1.55 -2.22
CA THR A 307 -5.13 -2.80 -1.91
C THR A 307 -5.40 -3.02 -0.41
N GLY A 308 -4.63 -2.38 0.48
CA GLY A 308 -4.70 -2.58 1.93
C GLY A 308 -6.01 -2.23 2.65
N THR A 309 -6.92 -1.41 2.08
CA THR A 309 -8.27 -1.23 2.69
C THR A 309 -9.31 -2.25 2.19
N THR A 310 -8.93 -3.06 1.20
CA THR A 310 -9.75 -4.17 0.68
C THR A 310 -9.18 -5.54 1.07
N GLU A 311 -7.93 -5.63 1.50
CA GLU A 311 -7.25 -6.87 1.89
C GLU A 311 -6.95 -6.90 3.40
N ASN A 312 -7.10 -8.08 4.02
CA ASN A 312 -6.71 -8.29 5.42
C ASN A 312 -5.20 -8.50 5.53
N GLY A 313 -4.46 -7.47 5.96
CA GLY A 313 -3.01 -7.62 6.20
C GLY A 313 -2.22 -6.34 6.47
N ALA A 314 -2.83 -5.15 6.35
CA ALA A 314 -2.09 -3.90 6.48
C ALA A 314 -1.59 -3.64 7.91
N TRP A 315 -0.26 -3.53 8.07
CA TRP A 315 0.38 -3.02 9.29
C TRP A 315 0.02 -1.55 9.50
N GLU A 316 -0.03 -1.06 10.73
CA GLU A 316 -0.45 0.34 11.06
C GLU A 316 0.25 1.40 10.18
N GLY A 317 1.55 1.25 9.88
CA GLY A 317 2.28 2.16 8.99
C GLY A 317 1.93 2.02 7.49
N THR A 318 1.66 0.80 7.00
CA THR A 318 1.18 0.59 5.62
C THR A 318 -0.28 1.03 5.49
N ALA A 319 -1.09 0.85 6.53
CA ALA A 319 -2.48 1.29 6.60
C ALA A 319 -2.58 2.82 6.52
N GLU A 320 -1.77 3.57 7.29
CA GLU A 320 -1.72 5.05 7.20
C GLU A 320 -1.37 5.54 5.78
N VAL A 321 -0.50 4.79 5.11
CA VAL A 321 -0.06 5.09 3.75
C VAL A 321 -1.15 4.81 2.73
N HIS A 322 -1.80 3.65 2.83
CA HIS A 322 -2.93 3.28 1.99
C HIS A 322 -4.11 4.22 2.21
N GLU A 323 -4.39 4.58 3.46
CA GLU A 323 -5.40 5.58 3.82
C GLU A 323 -5.06 6.94 3.19
N ARG A 324 -3.79 7.36 3.19
CA ARG A 324 -3.37 8.61 2.54
C ARG A 324 -3.58 8.59 1.03
N VAL A 325 -3.25 7.47 0.37
CA VAL A 325 -3.48 7.30 -1.07
C VAL A 325 -4.98 7.31 -1.36
N GLU A 326 -5.78 6.62 -0.56
CA GLU A 326 -7.23 6.60 -0.69
C GLU A 326 -7.86 7.99 -0.45
N LYS A 327 -7.46 8.67 0.62
CA LYS A 327 -7.87 10.06 0.93
C LYS A 327 -7.54 10.99 -0.24
N SER A 328 -6.39 10.83 -0.90
CA SER A 328 -6.06 11.62 -2.09
C SER A 328 -7.06 11.46 -3.24
N ARG A 329 -7.66 10.26 -3.40
CA ARG A 329 -8.71 10.00 -4.38
C ARG A 329 -10.02 10.65 -3.95
N HIS A 330 -10.39 10.55 -2.67
CA HIS A 330 -11.57 11.22 -2.12
C HIS A 330 -11.47 12.74 -2.30
N GLU A 331 -10.31 13.34 -2.02
CA GLU A 331 -10.08 14.78 -2.20
C GLU A 331 -10.17 15.20 -3.67
N TYR A 332 -9.67 14.38 -4.59
CA TYR A 332 -9.84 14.63 -6.03
C TYR A 332 -11.32 14.61 -6.44
N ASP A 333 -12.08 13.62 -5.95
CA ASP A 333 -13.51 13.47 -6.30
C ASP A 333 -14.37 14.58 -5.67
N LYS A 334 -14.07 15.00 -4.43
CA LYS A 334 -14.62 16.19 -3.78
C LYS A 334 -14.37 17.45 -4.61
N MET A 335 -13.11 17.70 -4.99
CA MET A 335 -12.73 18.86 -5.80
C MET A 335 -13.48 18.87 -7.14
N LEU A 336 -13.57 17.71 -7.80
CA LEU A 336 -14.26 17.59 -9.08
C LEU A 336 -15.76 17.89 -8.94
N PHE A 337 -16.43 17.31 -7.95
CA PHE A 337 -17.83 17.60 -7.68
C PHE A 337 -18.04 19.08 -7.35
N GLN A 338 -17.18 19.66 -6.52
CA GLN A 338 -17.23 21.09 -6.17
C GLN A 338 -17.16 21.99 -7.41
N PHE A 339 -16.31 21.67 -8.39
CA PHE A 339 -16.24 22.42 -9.65
C PHE A 339 -17.52 22.31 -10.46
N TYR A 340 -18.04 21.10 -10.67
CA TYR A 340 -19.32 20.92 -11.35
C TYR A 340 -20.43 21.66 -10.59
N PHE A 341 -20.46 21.53 -9.27
CA PHE A 341 -21.51 22.10 -8.45
C PHE A 341 -21.53 23.62 -8.54
N ASN A 342 -20.39 24.26 -8.30
CA ASN A 342 -20.29 25.71 -8.24
C ASN A 342 -20.47 26.37 -9.61
N TYR A 343 -19.89 25.80 -10.67
CA TYR A 343 -19.84 26.47 -11.98
C TYR A 343 -20.91 26.01 -12.96
N ILE A 344 -21.51 24.84 -12.77
CA ILE A 344 -22.49 24.26 -13.71
C ILE A 344 -23.84 24.05 -13.03
N ILE A 345 -23.88 23.43 -11.85
CA ILE A 345 -25.13 22.99 -11.21
C ILE A 345 -25.85 24.17 -10.55
N ILE A 346 -25.17 25.02 -9.78
CA ILE A 346 -25.80 26.21 -9.15
C ILE A 346 -26.50 27.09 -10.20
N PRO A 347 -25.85 27.51 -11.31
CA PRO A 347 -26.52 28.29 -12.35
C PRO A 347 -27.76 27.61 -12.94
N LYS A 348 -27.76 26.27 -13.03
CA LYS A 348 -28.91 25.48 -13.50
C LYS A 348 -30.02 25.44 -12.46
N LEU A 349 -29.71 25.18 -11.19
CA LEU A 349 -30.69 25.16 -10.09
C LEU A 349 -31.46 26.49 -9.98
N VAL A 350 -30.75 27.62 -10.10
CA VAL A 350 -31.36 28.97 -10.07
C VAL A 350 -32.32 29.18 -11.24
N LYS A 351 -32.03 28.60 -12.42
CA LYS A 351 -32.94 28.64 -13.58
C LYS A 351 -34.14 27.70 -13.43
N ILE A 352 -33.95 26.53 -12.79
CA ILE A 352 -35.01 25.52 -12.60
C ILE A 352 -36.09 26.05 -11.66
N SER A 353 -35.71 26.61 -10.51
CA SER A 353 -36.65 27.03 -9.49
C SER A 353 -36.17 28.28 -8.74
N PRO A 354 -37.07 29.26 -8.48
CA PRO A 354 -36.75 30.43 -7.66
C PRO A 354 -36.28 30.11 -6.24
N VAL A 355 -36.61 28.92 -5.72
CA VAL A 355 -36.21 28.49 -4.36
C VAL A 355 -34.68 28.44 -4.23
N TYR A 356 -33.97 28.11 -5.30
CA TYR A 356 -32.51 28.02 -5.31
C TYR A 356 -31.80 29.35 -5.58
N LYS A 357 -32.53 30.46 -5.76
CA LYS A 357 -31.95 31.78 -5.99
C LYS A 357 -30.89 32.21 -4.96
N PRO A 358 -31.00 31.90 -3.65
CA PRO A 358 -29.96 32.21 -2.69
C PRO A 358 -28.60 31.58 -3.02
N LEU A 359 -28.55 30.46 -3.75
CA LEU A 359 -27.31 29.79 -4.13
C LEU A 359 -26.47 30.60 -5.13
N GLU A 360 -27.06 31.55 -5.86
CA GLU A 360 -26.38 32.35 -6.89
C GLU A 360 -25.16 33.12 -6.37
N ARG A 361 -25.19 33.52 -5.08
CA ARG A 361 -24.10 34.24 -4.40
C ARG A 361 -23.18 33.33 -3.59
N LEU A 362 -23.48 32.02 -3.55
CA LEU A 362 -22.84 31.07 -2.67
C LEU A 362 -22.01 30.05 -3.47
N LYS A 363 -21.04 29.46 -2.81
CA LYS A 363 -20.22 28.37 -3.34
C LYS A 363 -20.19 27.25 -2.32
N LEU A 364 -20.27 26.02 -2.80
CA LEU A 364 -19.97 24.84 -2.00
C LEU A 364 -18.47 24.81 -1.71
N LYS A 365 -18.16 24.59 -0.44
CA LYS A 365 -16.82 24.39 0.09
C LYS A 365 -16.88 23.20 1.05
N TRP A 366 -15.99 22.24 0.86
CA TRP A 366 -15.86 21.11 1.76
C TRP A 366 -15.29 21.57 3.09
N ASP A 367 -15.81 21.00 4.18
CA ASP A 367 -15.30 21.23 5.52
C ASP A 367 -14.20 20.21 5.80
N ASP A 368 -12.96 20.62 5.52
CA ASP A 368 -11.76 19.82 5.74
C ASP A 368 -11.21 19.99 7.18
N THR A 369 -12.00 20.54 8.11
CA THR A 369 -11.58 20.58 9.51
C THR A 369 -11.51 19.15 10.05
N GLU A 370 -10.29 18.69 10.36
CA GLU A 370 -10.10 17.41 11.03
C GLU A 370 -10.74 17.49 12.42
N SER A 371 -11.86 16.78 12.58
CA SER A 371 -12.49 16.67 13.89
C SER A 371 -11.60 15.81 14.78
N LEU A 372 -10.93 16.45 15.73
CA LEU A 372 -10.20 15.78 16.79
C LEU A 372 -11.11 14.73 17.43
N SER A 373 -10.57 13.54 17.70
CA SER A 373 -11.27 12.58 18.55
C SER A 373 -11.55 13.21 19.92
N ILE A 374 -12.56 12.71 20.63
CA ILE A 374 -12.91 13.24 21.96
C ILE A 374 -11.68 13.24 22.89
N THR A 375 -10.83 12.21 22.77
CA THR A 375 -9.57 12.10 23.54
C THR A 375 -8.58 13.19 23.17
N GLU A 376 -8.32 13.40 21.88
CA GLU A 376 -7.41 14.45 21.41
C GLU A 376 -7.93 15.85 21.72
N TYR A 377 -9.25 16.05 21.64
CA TYR A 377 -9.92 17.29 22.02
C TYR A 377 -9.72 17.60 23.51
N ILE A 378 -9.89 16.60 24.39
CA ILE A 378 -9.64 16.72 25.84
C ILE A 378 -8.16 16.96 26.12
N GLU A 379 -7.25 16.28 25.42
CA GLU A 379 -5.80 16.51 25.56
C GLU A 379 -5.39 17.92 25.11
N ALA A 380 -5.94 18.41 24.00
CA ALA A 380 -5.71 19.77 23.51
C ALA A 380 -6.20 20.80 24.54
N ILE A 381 -7.39 20.60 25.10
CA ILE A 381 -7.92 21.44 26.19
C ILE A 381 -6.99 21.37 27.40
N ASN A 382 -6.56 20.19 27.86
CA ASN A 382 -5.66 20.06 29.01
C ASN A 382 -4.31 20.78 28.80
N LYS A 383 -3.75 20.74 27.58
CA LYS A 383 -2.50 21.45 27.25
C LYS A 383 -2.69 22.97 27.19
N LEU A 384 -3.82 23.44 26.67
CA LEU A 384 -4.09 24.86 26.52
C LEU A 384 -4.70 25.51 27.77
N ALA A 385 -5.31 24.72 28.67
CA ALA A 385 -5.96 25.19 29.90
C ALA A 385 -5.00 25.86 30.88
N TYR A 386 -3.69 25.64 30.73
CA TYR A 386 -2.66 26.37 31.49
C TYR A 386 -2.54 27.84 31.07
N THR A 387 -3.00 28.19 29.86
CA THR A 387 -2.81 29.53 29.26
C THR A 387 -4.14 30.22 28.95
N PHE A 388 -5.19 29.46 28.61
CA PHE A 388 -6.48 29.98 28.19
C PHE A 388 -7.63 29.38 29.00
N GLU A 389 -8.64 30.19 29.27
CA GLU A 389 -9.90 29.73 29.85
C GLU A 389 -10.82 29.19 28.75
N PHE A 390 -11.44 28.04 29.00
CA PHE A 390 -12.35 27.39 28.06
C PHE A 390 -13.78 27.47 28.57
N ASP A 391 -14.74 27.65 27.66
CA ASP A 391 -16.16 27.57 27.98
C ASP A 391 -16.55 26.12 28.31
N HIS A 392 -16.95 25.89 29.55
CA HIS A 392 -17.33 24.59 30.06
C HIS A 392 -18.61 24.06 29.42
N GLU A 393 -19.53 24.93 28.96
CA GLU A 393 -20.73 24.50 28.25
C GLU A 393 -20.40 23.97 26.86
N GLU A 394 -19.47 24.63 26.14
CA GLU A 394 -19.04 24.18 24.82
C GLU A 394 -18.24 22.86 24.89
N VAL A 395 -17.39 22.72 25.91
CA VAL A 395 -16.66 21.47 26.18
C VAL A 395 -17.62 20.35 26.53
N ALA A 396 -18.62 20.58 27.38
CA ALA A 396 -19.65 19.59 27.72
C ALA A 396 -20.47 19.17 26.49
N LYS A 397 -20.82 20.12 25.61
CA LYS A 397 -21.58 19.87 24.38
C LYS A 397 -20.79 19.02 23.37
N LYS A 398 -19.49 19.29 23.18
CA LYS A 398 -18.63 18.53 22.25
C LYS A 398 -18.18 17.17 22.79
N THR A 399 -17.96 17.04 24.10
CA THR A 399 -17.49 15.79 24.72
C THR A 399 -18.62 14.89 25.22
N GLY A 400 -19.83 15.43 25.37
CA GLY A 400 -20.98 14.74 25.97
C GLY A 400 -20.87 14.56 27.48
N LEU A 401 -19.85 15.12 28.14
CA LEU A 401 -19.63 14.98 29.58
C LEU A 401 -20.38 16.05 30.36
N PRO A 402 -21.31 15.68 31.27
CA PRO A 402 -22.03 16.67 32.07
C PRO A 402 -21.10 17.29 33.12
N ILE A 403 -20.89 18.61 33.03
CA ILE A 403 -20.09 19.37 34.01
C ILE A 403 -21.04 19.93 35.08
N ILE A 404 -20.88 19.45 36.31
CA ILE A 404 -21.80 19.72 37.43
C ILE A 404 -21.31 20.88 38.33
N GLY A 405 -20.12 21.45 38.04
CA GLY A 405 -19.54 22.60 38.72
C GLY A 405 -18.01 22.56 38.86
N GLN A 406 -17.41 23.72 39.17
CA GLN A 406 -15.96 23.87 39.40
C GLN A 406 -15.61 23.63 40.87
N LYS A 407 -14.72 22.68 41.18
CA LYS A 407 -14.22 22.48 42.56
C LYS A 407 -13.29 23.62 42.96
N LYS A 408 -13.54 24.29 44.10
CA LYS A 408 -12.57 25.18 44.74
C LYS A 408 -11.39 24.36 45.28
N ASN A 409 -10.18 24.59 44.77
CA ASN A 409 -8.97 24.04 45.35
C ASN A 409 -8.72 24.63 46.76
N PRO A 410 -8.46 23.82 47.80
CA PRO A 410 -7.76 24.27 49.00
C PRO A 410 -6.24 24.30 48.74
N GLY A 411 -5.55 25.31 49.31
CA GLY A 411 -4.18 25.78 48.97
C GLY A 411 -3.01 24.77 49.10
N GLY A 412 -1.77 25.13 48.77
CA GLY A 412 -1.22 26.47 48.55
C GLY A 412 0.28 26.53 48.17
N GLU A 413 0.75 27.78 48.20
CA GLU A 413 2.12 28.34 48.32
C GLU A 413 3.22 27.99 47.28
N GLN A 414 3.63 29.01 46.51
CA GLN A 414 4.98 29.56 46.63
C GLN A 414 5.07 31.02 46.14
N GLN A 415 6.02 31.73 46.75
CA GLN A 415 6.13 33.18 46.97
C GLN A 415 6.46 34.04 45.74
N GLY A 416 6.04 35.30 45.80
CA GLY A 416 6.40 36.36 44.85
C GLY A 416 7.45 37.37 45.36
N GLY A 417 7.95 38.17 44.41
CA GLY A 417 8.56 39.50 44.56
C GLY A 417 10.10 39.55 44.33
N THR A 418 10.73 40.55 43.68
CA THR A 418 10.33 41.67 42.80
C THR A 418 11.62 42.33 42.22
N LEU A 419 11.52 42.80 40.97
CA LEU A 419 12.36 43.64 40.05
C LEU A 419 13.43 44.64 40.60
N PRO A 420 14.39 45.10 39.73
CA PRO A 420 14.24 46.46 39.17
C PRO A 420 14.57 46.64 37.67
N ASN A 421 13.87 47.63 37.08
CA ASN A 421 13.88 48.11 35.69
C ASN A 421 15.02 49.09 35.35
N GLN A 422 15.63 48.85 34.17
CA GLN A 422 15.93 49.76 33.04
C GLN A 422 16.93 50.94 33.13
N PRO A 423 17.59 51.23 31.99
CA PRO A 423 17.07 52.28 31.10
C PRO A 423 16.76 51.85 29.64
N GLN A 424 15.71 52.47 29.09
CA GLN A 424 15.34 52.60 27.66
C GLN A 424 16.36 53.51 26.92
N THR A 425 16.62 53.47 25.60
CA THR A 425 15.71 53.70 24.46
C THR A 425 16.37 53.37 23.09
N ASP A 426 15.58 52.70 22.24
CA ASP A 426 15.42 52.60 20.76
C ASP A 426 16.26 53.36 19.69
N PRO A 427 16.15 53.03 18.37
CA PRO A 427 15.65 51.79 17.71
C PRO A 427 16.52 51.29 16.52
N GLN A 428 16.55 49.99 16.19
CA GLN A 428 16.83 49.53 14.81
C GLN A 428 16.41 48.07 14.47
N LYS A 429 15.43 47.99 13.55
CA LYS A 429 15.23 47.05 12.40
C LYS A 429 15.14 45.50 12.59
N LYS A 430 13.98 45.00 12.11
CA LYS A 430 13.61 43.63 11.68
C LYS A 430 14.69 42.86 10.88
N LYS A 431 14.79 41.55 11.12
CA LYS A 431 14.80 40.40 10.16
C LYS A 431 14.85 39.08 10.97
N THR A 432 13.77 38.30 11.06
CA THR A 432 13.52 37.03 10.31
C THR A 432 14.70 36.06 10.21
N GLU A 433 14.63 34.98 10.98
CA GLU A 433 15.33 33.70 10.75
C GLU A 433 14.30 32.55 10.68
N PRO A 434 14.62 31.45 9.96
CA PRO A 434 13.63 30.57 9.32
C PRO A 434 13.38 29.25 10.05
N ASP A 435 12.23 28.68 9.73
CA ASP A 435 11.65 27.43 10.22
C ASP A 435 12.54 26.19 10.01
N ASP A 436 12.58 25.35 11.04
CA ASP A 436 13.28 24.07 11.11
C ASP A 436 12.32 22.95 10.66
N GLU A 437 12.48 22.49 9.41
CA GLU A 437 11.76 21.33 8.86
C GLU A 437 12.42 20.03 9.36
N THR A 438 11.84 19.40 10.37
CA THR A 438 12.10 18.00 10.70
C THR A 438 11.27 17.08 9.82
N VAL A 439 11.90 16.56 8.75
CA VAL A 439 11.33 15.56 7.85
C VAL A 439 11.38 14.19 8.54
N THR A 440 10.22 13.64 8.90
CA THR A 440 10.04 12.23 9.25
C THR A 440 9.47 11.47 8.04
N SER A 441 10.24 10.49 7.55
CA SER A 441 9.86 9.64 6.42
C SER A 441 8.82 8.57 6.82
N PRO A 442 7.73 8.37 6.04
CA PRO A 442 6.88 7.20 6.13
C PRO A 442 7.36 6.07 5.21
N VAL A 443 7.10 4.82 5.62
CA VAL A 443 7.40 3.56 4.91
C VAL A 443 6.23 3.24 3.97
N MET A 444 6.46 3.04 2.66
CA MET A 444 5.43 2.65 1.68
C MET A 444 5.84 1.43 0.86
N GLU A 445 4.89 0.50 0.69
CA GLU A 445 4.96 -0.67 -0.19
C GLU A 445 4.89 -0.33 -1.70
N ALA A 446 5.48 -1.24 -2.49
CA ALA A 446 5.84 -1.07 -3.89
C ALA A 446 4.66 -1.01 -4.89
N GLY A 447 4.59 0.09 -5.64
CA GLY A 447 3.90 0.21 -6.91
C GLY A 447 4.66 1.17 -7.83
N GLU A 448 5.18 0.66 -8.95
CA GLU A 448 5.88 1.36 -10.05
C GLU A 448 7.03 2.29 -9.64
N TYR A 449 8.26 1.86 -9.96
CA TYR A 449 9.56 2.49 -9.72
C TYR A 449 9.61 4.02 -9.94
N ASP A 450 9.21 4.83 -8.95
CA ASP A 450 9.33 6.28 -9.01
C ASP A 450 10.60 6.77 -8.31
N PHE A 451 11.77 6.47 -8.88
CA PHE A 451 13.00 7.18 -8.55
C PHE A 451 12.89 8.68 -8.88
N SER A 452 11.92 9.10 -9.73
CA SER A 452 11.81 10.47 -10.24
C SER A 452 11.56 11.50 -9.15
N SER A 453 10.80 11.16 -8.10
CA SER A 453 10.56 12.06 -6.97
C SER A 453 11.83 12.30 -6.13
N ILE A 454 12.56 11.22 -5.79
CA ILE A 454 13.85 11.25 -5.08
C ILE A 454 14.87 12.02 -5.90
N ILE A 455 14.96 11.74 -7.20
CA ILE A 455 15.91 12.37 -8.11
C ILE A 455 15.57 13.84 -8.32
N GLY A 456 14.28 14.20 -8.39
CA GLY A 456 13.84 15.59 -8.39
C GLY A 456 14.34 16.37 -7.18
N ARG A 457 14.33 15.74 -5.99
CA ARG A 457 14.89 16.32 -4.75
C ARG A 457 16.41 16.42 -4.81
N VAL A 458 17.12 15.33 -5.13
CA VAL A 458 18.59 15.28 -5.21
C VAL A 458 19.12 16.29 -6.23
N MET A 459 18.53 16.35 -7.41
CA MET A 459 18.86 17.32 -8.46
C MET A 459 18.75 18.76 -7.96
N LYS A 460 17.66 19.11 -7.26
CA LYS A 460 17.50 20.46 -6.65
C LYS A 460 18.61 20.74 -5.64
N GLN A 461 18.99 19.75 -4.83
CA GLN A 461 20.04 19.90 -3.82
C GLN A 461 21.43 20.06 -4.44
N VAL A 462 21.75 19.32 -5.50
CA VAL A 462 22.99 19.45 -6.28
C VAL A 462 23.06 20.83 -6.94
N TYR A 463 21.98 21.28 -7.59
CA TYR A 463 21.93 22.61 -8.23
C TYR A 463 22.13 23.76 -7.23
N LYS A 464 21.56 23.61 -6.02
CA LYS A 464 21.74 24.52 -4.87
C LYS A 464 23.08 24.35 -4.16
N ARG A 465 23.95 23.44 -4.61
CA ARG A 465 25.28 23.14 -4.03
C ARG A 465 25.22 22.65 -2.57
N LYS A 466 24.08 22.12 -2.14
CA LYS A 466 23.89 21.48 -0.83
C LYS A 466 24.49 20.08 -0.80
N VAL A 467 24.38 19.35 -1.91
CA VAL A 467 25.04 18.06 -2.14
C VAL A 467 26.18 18.26 -3.13
N LYS A 468 27.37 17.78 -2.78
CA LYS A 468 28.60 17.95 -3.58
C LYS A 468 29.24 16.59 -3.84
N THR A 469 30.20 16.56 -4.75
CA THR A 469 31.08 15.39 -4.95
C THR A 469 31.68 14.95 -3.61
N GLY A 470 31.57 13.67 -3.29
CA GLY A 470 31.99 13.10 -2.01
C GLY A 470 30.88 13.04 -0.96
N ASN A 471 29.63 13.36 -1.30
CA ASN A 471 28.44 13.03 -0.51
C ASN A 471 27.63 11.92 -1.19
N ILE A 472 26.83 11.20 -0.41
CA ILE A 472 25.78 10.32 -0.91
C ILE A 472 24.42 10.82 -0.43
N ASP A 473 23.36 10.53 -1.18
CA ASP A 473 22.00 10.79 -0.74
C ASP A 473 21.44 9.53 -0.07
N GLY A 474 21.11 9.60 1.21
CA GLY A 474 20.74 8.44 2.01
C GLY A 474 19.42 7.76 1.58
N GLU A 475 18.52 8.47 0.91
CA GLU A 475 17.25 7.89 0.43
C GLU A 475 17.45 7.16 -0.90
N LEU A 476 18.11 7.80 -1.86
CA LEU A 476 18.47 7.19 -3.15
C LEU A 476 19.34 5.95 -2.97
N PHE A 477 20.31 6.05 -2.06
CA PHE A 477 21.18 4.96 -1.65
C PHE A 477 20.41 3.75 -1.12
N ARG A 478 19.53 3.95 -0.12
CA ARG A 478 18.77 2.86 0.50
C ARG A 478 17.78 2.26 -0.48
N LYS A 479 17.17 3.07 -1.35
CA LYS A 479 16.24 2.57 -2.36
C LYS A 479 16.95 1.67 -3.37
N THR A 480 18.16 2.06 -3.80
CA THR A 480 18.99 1.22 -4.66
C THR A 480 19.33 -0.12 -4.00
N TYR A 481 19.71 -0.09 -2.72
CA TYR A 481 20.00 -1.31 -1.96
C TYR A 481 18.78 -2.22 -1.84
N GLU A 482 17.63 -1.68 -1.44
CA GLU A 482 16.39 -2.43 -1.25
C GLU A 482 16.03 -3.25 -2.51
N GLU A 483 16.07 -2.60 -3.67
CA GLU A 483 15.73 -3.27 -4.93
C GLU A 483 16.78 -4.34 -5.32
N LEU A 484 18.07 -4.06 -5.14
CA LEU A 484 19.12 -5.06 -5.44
C LEU A 484 19.07 -6.24 -4.47
N ASN A 485 18.82 -5.97 -3.19
CA ASN A 485 18.72 -6.97 -2.13
C ASN A 485 17.54 -7.90 -2.38
N LYS A 486 16.40 -7.34 -2.77
CA LYS A 486 15.24 -8.12 -3.20
C LYS A 486 15.57 -9.08 -4.33
N LYS A 487 16.30 -8.62 -5.36
CA LYS A 487 16.72 -9.49 -6.47
C LYS A 487 17.69 -10.58 -6.03
N ALA A 488 18.63 -10.28 -5.15
CA ALA A 488 19.51 -11.31 -4.59
C ALA A 488 18.73 -12.34 -3.76
N ALA A 489 17.74 -11.92 -2.97
CA ALA A 489 16.86 -12.80 -2.21
C ALA A 489 16.00 -13.70 -3.12
N GLU A 490 15.39 -13.14 -4.18
CA GLU A 490 14.65 -13.90 -5.21
C GLU A 490 15.54 -14.98 -5.84
N GLY A 491 16.82 -14.67 -6.10
CA GLY A 491 17.78 -15.63 -6.63
C GLY A 491 18.19 -16.71 -5.63
N TRP A 492 18.41 -16.34 -4.37
CA TRP A 492 18.84 -17.27 -3.30
C TRP A 492 17.72 -18.22 -2.86
N GLY A 493 16.48 -17.74 -2.86
CA GLY A 493 15.34 -18.34 -2.16
C GLY A 493 14.97 -17.46 -0.96
N GLU A 494 13.82 -16.79 -1.00
CA GLU A 494 13.50 -15.71 -0.05
C GLU A 494 13.41 -16.18 1.41
N ASP A 495 12.86 -17.38 1.63
CA ASP A 495 12.76 -17.97 2.97
C ASP A 495 14.15 -18.29 3.54
N ASP A 496 15.00 -18.99 2.77
CA ASP A 496 16.37 -19.34 3.19
C ASP A 496 17.27 -18.10 3.33
N TYR A 497 17.07 -17.09 2.48
CA TYR A 497 17.84 -15.84 2.54
C TYR A 497 17.56 -15.04 3.81
N ASN A 498 16.34 -15.17 4.35
CA ASN A 498 15.88 -14.48 5.55
C ASN A 498 15.86 -15.39 6.79
N ASP A 499 16.30 -16.65 6.67
CA ASP A 499 16.41 -17.58 7.78
C ASP A 499 17.49 -17.12 8.78
N PRO A 500 17.11 -16.85 10.06
CA PRO A 500 18.06 -16.52 11.12
C PRO A 500 19.18 -17.54 11.31
N GLU A 501 18.94 -18.83 11.05
CA GLU A 501 19.93 -19.90 11.21
C GLU A 501 20.99 -19.88 10.11
N GLN A 502 20.64 -19.37 8.92
CA GLN A 502 21.52 -19.31 7.75
C GLN A 502 22.09 -17.91 7.50
N ALA A 503 21.83 -16.95 8.40
CA ALA A 503 22.03 -15.52 8.15
C ALA A 503 23.47 -15.07 7.83
N GLU A 504 24.51 -15.85 8.15
CA GLU A 504 25.91 -15.43 7.97
C GLU A 504 26.26 -15.14 6.50
N GLU A 505 25.91 -16.02 5.57
CA GLU A 505 26.25 -15.85 4.15
C GLU A 505 25.36 -14.80 3.45
N PRO A 506 24.02 -14.79 3.63
CA PRO A 506 23.16 -13.69 3.21
C PRO A 506 23.62 -12.33 3.74
N GLN A 507 24.09 -12.24 4.99
CA GLN A 507 24.57 -10.98 5.56
C GLN A 507 25.76 -10.39 4.81
N ARG A 508 26.66 -11.24 4.31
CA ARG A 508 27.81 -10.81 3.50
C ARG A 508 27.37 -10.25 2.16
N ILE A 509 26.37 -10.87 1.54
CA ILE A 509 25.73 -10.37 0.32
C ILE A 509 25.04 -9.02 0.59
N ARG A 510 24.25 -8.92 1.67
CA ARG A 510 23.60 -7.67 2.09
C ARG A 510 24.63 -6.55 2.26
N ASP A 511 25.74 -6.82 2.96
CA ASP A 511 26.84 -5.87 3.14
C ASP A 511 27.50 -5.47 1.81
N ASN A 512 27.68 -6.41 0.88
CA ASN A 512 28.24 -6.12 -0.45
C ASN A 512 27.30 -5.22 -1.27
N LEU A 513 26.02 -5.55 -1.35
CA LEU A 513 25.01 -4.76 -2.07
C LEU A 513 24.83 -3.37 -1.46
N PHE A 514 24.93 -3.25 -0.14
CA PHE A 514 24.89 -1.97 0.55
C PHE A 514 26.12 -1.12 0.17
N LYS A 515 27.33 -1.67 0.23
CA LYS A 515 28.54 -0.94 -0.20
C LYS A 515 28.46 -0.54 -1.68
N PHE A 516 27.97 -1.43 -2.54
CA PHE A 516 27.77 -1.18 -3.96
C PHE A 516 26.78 -0.04 -4.21
N SER A 517 25.64 -0.04 -3.52
CA SER A 517 24.61 0.99 -3.64
C SER A 517 25.14 2.37 -3.24
N GLY A 518 25.97 2.43 -2.19
CA GLY A 518 26.64 3.67 -1.78
C GLY A 518 27.64 4.16 -2.82
N ALA A 519 28.44 3.26 -3.39
CA ALA A 519 29.40 3.58 -4.46
C ALA A 519 28.68 4.06 -5.74
N LYS A 520 27.59 3.41 -6.14
CA LYS A 520 26.73 3.81 -7.26
C LYS A 520 26.18 5.22 -7.05
N THR A 521 25.59 5.47 -5.88
CA THR A 521 25.02 6.79 -5.52
C THR A 521 26.08 7.90 -5.58
N TYR A 522 27.31 7.61 -5.16
CA TYR A 522 28.41 8.56 -5.28
C TYR A 522 28.74 8.90 -6.74
N GLN A 523 28.83 7.91 -7.62
CA GLN A 523 29.16 8.15 -9.03
C GLN A 523 28.05 8.97 -9.71
N GLU A 524 26.80 8.63 -9.44
CA GLU A 524 25.65 9.37 -9.93
C GLU A 524 25.68 10.83 -9.46
N ILE A 525 25.90 11.08 -8.17
CA ILE A 525 26.01 12.45 -7.63
C ILE A 525 27.24 13.19 -8.18
N LYS A 526 28.35 12.50 -8.42
CA LYS A 526 29.55 13.07 -9.03
C LYS A 526 29.23 13.53 -10.46
N GLU A 527 28.62 12.67 -11.27
CA GLU A 527 28.23 13.02 -12.65
C GLU A 527 27.19 14.15 -12.67
N MET A 528 26.22 14.15 -11.74
CA MET A 528 25.31 15.29 -11.57
C MET A 528 26.06 16.57 -11.21
N ASN A 529 27.09 16.52 -10.35
CA ASN A 529 27.90 17.70 -10.03
C ASN A 529 28.73 18.18 -11.23
N ASP A 530 29.27 17.25 -12.01
CA ASP A 530 30.03 17.55 -13.23
C ASP A 530 29.11 18.19 -14.30
N ALA A 531 27.85 17.76 -14.37
CA ALA A 531 26.82 18.31 -15.26
C ALA A 531 26.37 19.74 -14.90
N LEU A 532 26.79 20.32 -13.77
CA LEU A 532 26.43 21.70 -13.39
C LEU A 532 27.04 22.77 -14.29
N TYR A 533 28.12 22.46 -15.00
CA TYR A 533 28.87 23.40 -15.81
C TYR A 533 28.90 22.95 -17.26
N ASP A 534 29.02 23.90 -18.18
CA ASP A 534 29.34 23.63 -19.59
C ASP A 534 30.85 23.36 -19.76
N ASP A 535 31.24 22.97 -20.97
CA ASP A 535 32.64 22.67 -21.32
C ASP A 535 33.59 23.88 -21.17
N LYS A 536 33.03 25.09 -20.98
CA LYS A 536 33.77 26.34 -20.77
C LYS A 536 33.78 26.76 -19.29
N GLY A 537 33.27 25.92 -18.39
CA GLY A 537 33.22 26.16 -16.94
C GLY A 537 32.12 27.13 -16.49
N LYS A 538 31.17 27.49 -17.36
CA LYS A 538 30.03 28.35 -17.00
C LYS A 538 28.91 27.50 -16.41
N LYS A 539 28.34 27.94 -15.29
CA LYS A 539 27.20 27.27 -14.65
C LYS A 539 25.98 27.28 -15.56
N LEU A 540 25.34 26.13 -15.74
CA LEU A 540 24.13 25.96 -16.53
C LEU A 540 22.87 26.57 -15.86
N SER A 541 21.87 26.88 -16.67
CA SER A 541 20.52 27.18 -16.17
C SER A 541 19.93 25.93 -15.50
N TYR A 542 18.91 26.09 -14.65
CA TYR A 542 18.29 24.94 -13.99
C TYR A 542 17.61 24.00 -14.99
N GLU A 543 17.07 24.54 -16.09
CA GLU A 543 16.40 23.78 -17.12
C GLU A 543 17.40 22.92 -17.92
N ASP A 544 18.49 23.50 -18.40
CA ASP A 544 19.55 22.77 -19.12
C ASP A 544 20.23 21.73 -18.22
N PHE A 545 20.45 22.09 -16.95
CA PHE A 545 20.97 21.17 -15.95
C PHE A 545 20.03 19.99 -15.71
N ARG A 546 18.72 20.25 -15.59
CA ARG A 546 17.70 19.22 -15.39
C ARG A 546 17.66 18.25 -16.55
N GLU A 547 17.75 18.72 -17.79
CA GLU A 547 17.77 17.86 -18.98
C GLU A 547 18.98 16.91 -18.95
N LYS A 548 20.18 17.43 -18.66
CA LYS A 548 21.39 16.60 -18.52
C LYS A 548 21.28 15.57 -17.39
N VAL A 549 20.77 15.98 -16.23
CA VAL A 549 20.60 15.08 -15.08
C VAL A 549 19.54 14.01 -15.33
N MET A 550 18.48 14.30 -16.07
CA MET A 550 17.48 13.29 -16.45
C MET A 550 18.06 12.21 -17.37
N ALA A 551 19.02 12.57 -18.24
CA ALA A 551 19.75 11.58 -19.03
C ALA A 551 20.64 10.69 -18.16
N ILE A 552 21.42 11.27 -17.24
CA ILE A 552 22.23 10.52 -16.26
C ILE A 552 21.33 9.58 -15.44
N HIS A 553 20.21 10.11 -14.95
CA HIS A 553 19.24 9.34 -14.16
C HIS A 553 18.74 8.12 -14.91
N LYS A 554 18.35 8.28 -16.17
CA LYS A 554 17.90 7.19 -17.04
C LYS A 554 18.96 6.11 -17.20
N ASP A 555 20.22 6.50 -17.38
CA ASP A 555 21.31 5.54 -17.52
C ASP A 555 21.52 4.75 -16.22
N TYR A 556 21.61 5.42 -15.08
CA TYR A 556 21.86 4.78 -13.78
C TYR A 556 20.69 3.95 -13.27
N ASN A 557 19.46 4.46 -13.38
CA ASN A 557 18.30 3.93 -12.66
C ASN A 557 17.31 3.18 -13.56
N GLU A 558 17.53 3.16 -14.89
CA GLU A 558 16.78 2.28 -15.79
C GLU A 558 17.72 1.30 -16.52
N ASN A 559 18.72 1.82 -17.25
CA ASN A 559 19.54 1.01 -18.14
C ASN A 559 20.53 0.10 -17.38
N TYR A 560 21.34 0.68 -16.49
CA TYR A 560 22.32 -0.05 -15.69
C TYR A 560 21.61 -0.86 -14.62
N LEU A 561 20.60 -0.28 -13.95
CA LEU A 561 19.85 -0.94 -12.89
C LEU A 561 19.23 -2.27 -13.35
N ARG A 562 18.68 -2.34 -14.56
CA ARG A 562 18.16 -3.62 -15.10
C ARG A 562 19.23 -4.70 -15.19
N THR A 563 20.44 -4.34 -15.62
CA THR A 563 21.54 -5.31 -15.73
C THR A 563 22.05 -5.71 -14.35
N GLU A 564 22.12 -4.75 -13.43
CA GLU A 564 22.51 -4.98 -12.03
C GLU A 564 21.51 -5.90 -11.31
N PHE A 565 20.20 -5.77 -11.57
CA PHE A 565 19.16 -6.67 -11.07
C PHE A 565 19.36 -8.11 -11.52
N GLU A 566 19.54 -8.33 -12.83
CA GLU A 566 19.79 -9.66 -13.40
C GLU A 566 21.09 -10.27 -12.81
N THR A 567 22.11 -9.45 -12.57
CA THR A 567 23.37 -9.87 -11.93
C THR A 567 23.15 -10.22 -10.45
N ALA A 568 22.42 -9.41 -9.69
CA ALA A 568 22.14 -9.67 -8.27
C ALA A 568 21.34 -10.98 -8.09
N GLU A 569 20.31 -11.19 -8.90
CA GLU A 569 19.52 -12.43 -8.91
C GLU A 569 20.36 -13.66 -9.26
N THR A 570 21.12 -13.58 -10.37
CA THR A 570 21.95 -14.72 -10.79
C THR A 570 23.02 -15.03 -9.74
N SER A 571 23.71 -14.01 -9.22
CA SER A 571 24.73 -14.20 -8.19
C SER A 571 24.16 -14.72 -6.87
N GLY A 572 22.97 -14.27 -6.46
CA GLY A 572 22.27 -14.80 -5.29
C GLY A 572 22.00 -16.30 -5.41
N ARG A 573 21.49 -16.72 -6.57
CA ARG A 573 21.25 -18.14 -6.87
C ARG A 573 22.52 -18.98 -6.84
N ARG A 574 23.59 -18.51 -7.50
CA ARG A 574 24.90 -19.19 -7.48
C ARG A 574 25.47 -19.25 -6.06
N ALA A 575 25.29 -18.22 -5.25
CA ALA A 575 25.78 -18.22 -3.88
C ALA A 575 25.05 -19.22 -2.97
N SER A 576 23.74 -19.40 -3.19
CA SER A 576 22.91 -20.42 -2.53
C SER A 576 23.33 -21.84 -2.93
N GLU A 577 23.41 -22.12 -4.24
CA GLU A 577 23.89 -23.41 -4.78
C GLU A 577 25.27 -23.80 -4.21
N TRP A 578 26.17 -22.83 -4.03
CA TRP A 578 27.48 -23.09 -3.42
C TRP A 578 27.39 -23.58 -1.96
N GLN A 579 26.40 -23.12 -1.17
CA GLN A 579 26.20 -23.62 0.19
C GLN A 579 25.78 -25.09 0.17
N GLU A 580 24.81 -25.43 -0.68
CA GLU A 580 24.39 -26.81 -0.88
C GLU A 580 25.56 -27.71 -1.33
N PHE A 581 26.45 -27.19 -2.17
CA PHE A 581 27.63 -27.95 -2.59
C PHE A 581 28.59 -28.23 -1.45
N LYS A 582 28.79 -27.28 -0.52
CA LYS A 582 29.63 -27.48 0.66
C LYS A 582 29.03 -28.53 1.59
N GLU A 583 27.71 -28.54 1.77
CA GLU A 583 27.02 -29.49 2.63
C GLU A 583 27.11 -30.92 2.12
N ASN A 584 27.06 -31.10 0.80
CA ASN A 584 27.09 -32.42 0.15
C ASN A 584 28.50 -32.85 -0.31
N ALA A 585 29.55 -32.13 0.08
CA ALA A 585 30.91 -32.35 -0.43
C ALA A 585 31.52 -33.70 -0.03
N ASP A 586 31.01 -34.33 1.02
CA ASP A 586 31.41 -35.66 1.49
C ASP A 586 30.87 -36.80 0.59
N ILE A 587 29.72 -36.58 -0.06
CA ILE A 587 29.08 -37.54 -0.98
C ILE A 587 29.46 -37.24 -2.44
N MET A 588 29.47 -35.97 -2.84
CA MET A 588 29.75 -35.51 -4.21
C MET A 588 30.86 -34.44 -4.19
N PRO A 589 32.14 -34.84 -4.16
CA PRO A 589 33.27 -33.92 -3.92
C PRO A 589 33.66 -33.07 -5.14
N ASN A 590 33.18 -33.41 -6.33
CA ASN A 590 33.52 -32.73 -7.59
C ASN A 590 32.36 -31.89 -8.11
N LEU A 591 32.73 -30.82 -8.81
CA LEU A 591 31.83 -29.90 -9.48
C LEU A 591 32.13 -29.89 -10.98
N LYS A 592 31.08 -29.78 -11.80
CA LYS A 592 31.16 -29.69 -13.26
C LYS A 592 30.64 -28.34 -13.73
N TYR A 593 31.44 -27.63 -14.51
CA TYR A 593 31.03 -26.38 -15.13
C TYR A 593 30.11 -26.64 -16.32
N VAL A 594 28.95 -26.00 -16.36
CA VAL A 594 27.95 -26.19 -17.41
C VAL A 594 27.52 -24.85 -18.00
N THR A 595 27.48 -24.78 -19.33
CA THR A 595 26.99 -23.63 -20.08
C THR A 595 25.56 -23.84 -20.57
N ALA A 596 24.91 -22.76 -21.01
CA ALA A 596 23.58 -22.86 -21.63
C ALA A 596 23.57 -23.60 -22.99
N GLY A 597 24.74 -23.92 -23.56
CA GLY A 597 24.87 -24.69 -24.81
C GLY A 597 24.46 -23.98 -26.11
N ASP A 598 24.04 -22.71 -26.05
CA ASP A 598 23.58 -21.95 -27.23
C ASP A 598 24.63 -20.98 -27.81
N GLU A 599 24.31 -20.40 -28.96
CA GLU A 599 25.19 -19.47 -29.69
C GLU A 599 25.52 -18.18 -28.92
N ARG A 600 24.76 -17.84 -27.87
CA ARG A 600 24.96 -16.64 -27.05
C ARG A 600 25.96 -16.87 -25.91
N VAL A 601 26.37 -18.12 -25.68
CA VAL A 601 27.46 -18.43 -24.74
C VAL A 601 28.78 -17.85 -25.29
N ARG A 602 29.47 -17.07 -24.46
CA ARG A 602 30.76 -16.47 -24.81
C ARG A 602 31.80 -17.57 -25.00
N GLU A 603 32.73 -17.36 -25.92
CA GLU A 603 33.78 -18.35 -26.22
C GLU A 603 34.60 -18.71 -24.97
N SER A 604 34.95 -17.72 -24.14
CA SER A 604 35.67 -17.95 -22.88
C SER A 604 34.89 -18.81 -21.88
N HIS A 605 33.56 -18.85 -21.96
CA HIS A 605 32.72 -19.70 -21.11
C HIS A 605 32.52 -21.08 -21.74
N ARG A 606 32.40 -21.15 -23.07
CA ARG A 606 32.27 -22.40 -23.84
C ARG A 606 33.47 -23.32 -23.64
N ILE A 607 34.67 -22.75 -23.54
CA ILE A 607 35.91 -23.49 -23.26
C ILE A 607 35.87 -24.18 -21.88
N LEU A 608 35.11 -23.63 -20.92
CA LEU A 608 34.96 -24.21 -19.58
C LEU A 608 33.90 -25.31 -19.52
N ASP A 609 33.06 -25.47 -20.55
CA ASP A 609 31.96 -26.44 -20.55
C ASP A 609 32.49 -27.87 -20.35
N GLY A 610 31.96 -28.56 -19.34
CA GLY A 610 32.37 -29.92 -18.98
C GLY A 610 33.64 -30.02 -18.14
N VAL A 611 34.28 -28.91 -17.73
CA VAL A 611 35.42 -28.96 -16.80
C VAL A 611 34.94 -29.46 -15.44
N VAL A 612 35.52 -30.56 -14.98
CA VAL A 612 35.26 -31.16 -13.66
C VAL A 612 36.43 -30.91 -12.73
N LYS A 613 36.18 -30.29 -11.58
CA LYS A 613 37.19 -30.01 -10.54
C LYS A 613 36.64 -30.26 -9.13
N PRO A 614 37.48 -30.72 -8.18
CA PRO A 614 37.09 -30.78 -6.76
C PRO A 614 36.56 -29.44 -6.25
N ILE A 615 35.60 -29.45 -5.33
CA ILE A 615 34.99 -28.22 -4.77
C ILE A 615 36.02 -27.24 -4.19
N ASN A 616 37.11 -27.77 -3.60
CA ASN A 616 38.17 -26.98 -2.99
C ASN A 616 39.28 -26.56 -3.96
N ASP A 617 39.13 -26.84 -5.26
CA ASP A 617 40.13 -26.47 -6.26
C ASP A 617 40.17 -24.94 -6.47
N PRO A 618 41.37 -24.32 -6.54
CA PRO A 618 41.53 -22.89 -6.81
C PRO A 618 40.84 -22.40 -8.09
N PHE A 619 40.56 -23.29 -9.05
CA PHE A 619 39.78 -22.99 -10.25
C PHE A 619 38.48 -22.25 -9.93
N TRP A 620 37.77 -22.69 -8.89
CA TRP A 620 36.48 -22.13 -8.50
C TRP A 620 36.58 -20.74 -7.91
N LEU A 621 37.76 -20.27 -7.48
CA LEU A 621 37.94 -18.92 -6.92
C LEU A 621 37.73 -17.82 -7.97
N GLN A 622 37.97 -18.12 -9.25
CA GLN A 622 37.89 -17.14 -10.34
C GLN A 622 36.92 -17.52 -11.46
N ASN A 623 36.56 -18.80 -11.58
CA ASN A 623 35.76 -19.30 -12.69
C ASN A 623 34.35 -19.70 -12.28
N TYR A 624 33.95 -19.53 -11.01
CA TYR A 624 32.60 -19.85 -10.57
C TYR A 624 31.59 -18.83 -11.12
N PRO A 625 30.53 -19.26 -11.85
CA PRO A 625 29.56 -18.33 -12.42
C PRO A 625 28.89 -17.42 -11.37
N PRO A 626 28.46 -16.20 -11.75
CA PRO A 626 28.44 -15.66 -13.12
C PRO A 626 29.76 -15.02 -13.57
N ASN A 627 30.32 -15.51 -14.66
CA ASN A 627 31.58 -15.03 -15.25
C ASN A 627 31.42 -13.82 -16.21
N GLY A 628 30.38 -13.01 -16.01
CA GLY A 628 30.04 -11.84 -16.83
C GLY A 628 28.57 -11.42 -16.76
N TYR A 629 28.23 -10.23 -17.25
CA TYR A 629 26.83 -9.79 -17.33
C TYR A 629 25.98 -10.78 -18.16
N ARG A 630 24.76 -11.06 -17.70
CA ARG A 630 23.82 -11.99 -18.34
C ARG A 630 24.40 -13.40 -18.55
N CYS A 631 25.30 -13.81 -17.67
CA CYS A 631 25.83 -15.18 -17.69
C CYS A 631 24.71 -16.16 -17.32
N ARG A 632 24.56 -17.22 -18.13
CA ARG A 632 23.61 -18.31 -17.89
C ARG A 632 24.31 -19.64 -17.58
N CYS A 633 25.62 -19.59 -17.37
CA CYS A 633 26.40 -20.74 -16.94
C CYS A 633 26.10 -21.04 -15.47
N TYR A 634 26.23 -22.32 -15.12
CA TYR A 634 25.96 -22.84 -13.80
C TYR A 634 26.93 -24.00 -13.51
N VAL A 635 26.82 -24.58 -12.33
CA VAL A 635 27.67 -25.68 -11.89
C VAL A 635 26.80 -26.79 -11.36
N GLU A 636 27.17 -28.03 -11.61
CA GLU A 636 26.47 -29.23 -11.12
C GLU A 636 27.43 -30.04 -10.24
N GLN A 637 26.94 -30.60 -9.14
CA GLN A 637 27.69 -31.61 -8.38
C GLN A 637 27.76 -32.93 -9.15
N THR A 638 28.91 -33.59 -9.08
CA THR A 638 29.15 -34.83 -9.82
C THR A 638 30.14 -35.75 -9.10
N ASP A 639 30.07 -37.05 -9.39
CA ASP A 639 31.06 -38.06 -9.04
C ASP A 639 32.04 -38.35 -10.19
N GLU A 640 31.91 -37.65 -11.33
CA GLU A 640 32.83 -37.74 -12.46
C GLU A 640 34.28 -37.44 -12.01
N PRO A 641 35.28 -38.16 -12.54
CA PRO A 641 36.68 -37.89 -12.21
C PRO A 641 37.13 -36.51 -12.68
N GLU A 642 38.10 -35.93 -11.98
CA GLU A 642 38.68 -34.63 -12.31
C GLU A 642 39.19 -34.59 -13.77
N THR A 643 38.91 -33.49 -14.47
CA THR A 643 39.46 -33.26 -15.80
C THR A 643 40.98 -33.03 -15.73
N PRO A 644 41.82 -33.83 -16.43
CA PRO A 644 43.29 -33.78 -16.29
C PRO A 644 43.95 -32.46 -16.72
N ALA A 645 43.31 -31.69 -17.60
CA ALA A 645 43.81 -30.41 -18.10
C ALA A 645 42.79 -29.30 -17.86
N THR A 646 43.18 -28.27 -17.11
CA THR A 646 42.34 -27.09 -16.87
C THR A 646 42.59 -26.07 -17.97
N PRO A 647 41.59 -25.70 -18.78
CA PRO A 647 41.75 -24.61 -19.74
C PRO A 647 41.98 -23.29 -19.02
N ILE A 648 42.89 -22.46 -19.55
CA ILE A 648 43.15 -21.12 -19.04
C ILE A 648 42.27 -20.14 -19.81
N VAL A 649 41.34 -19.49 -19.11
CA VAL A 649 40.48 -18.46 -19.66
C VAL A 649 40.60 -17.19 -18.82
N THR A 650 40.47 -16.03 -19.47
CA THR A 650 40.47 -14.75 -18.77
C THR A 650 39.02 -14.33 -18.53
N ILE A 651 38.60 -14.34 -17.27
CA ILE A 651 37.33 -13.77 -16.83
C ILE A 651 37.58 -12.29 -16.49
N PRO A 652 36.67 -11.36 -16.83
CA PRO A 652 36.83 -9.96 -16.45
C PRO A 652 36.94 -9.81 -14.93
N ASP A 653 37.85 -8.96 -14.43
CA ASP A 653 38.15 -8.83 -12.99
C ASP A 653 36.92 -8.57 -12.09
N ALA A 654 35.91 -7.86 -12.61
CA ALA A 654 34.66 -7.62 -11.90
C ALA A 654 33.83 -8.89 -11.63
N PHE A 655 34.11 -9.98 -12.35
CA PHE A 655 33.41 -11.27 -12.28
C PHE A 655 34.34 -12.44 -11.96
N ALA A 656 35.65 -12.21 -11.85
CA ALA A 656 36.63 -13.23 -11.53
C ALA A 656 36.62 -13.52 -10.01
N ASN A 657 35.51 -14.11 -9.54
CA ASN A 657 35.22 -14.32 -8.12
C ASN A 657 34.32 -15.54 -7.92
N ASN A 658 34.35 -16.11 -6.71
CA ASN A 658 33.34 -17.04 -6.24
C ASN A 658 32.38 -16.32 -5.29
N VAL A 659 31.18 -16.01 -5.76
CA VAL A 659 30.17 -15.31 -4.93
C VAL A 659 29.75 -16.13 -3.70
N GLY A 660 29.67 -17.45 -3.80
CA GLY A 660 29.29 -18.33 -2.69
C GLY A 660 30.34 -18.45 -1.59
N GLN A 661 31.61 -18.16 -1.90
CA GLN A 661 32.68 -18.09 -0.90
C GLN A 661 32.95 -16.67 -0.40
N SER A 662 32.88 -15.67 -1.28
CA SER A 662 33.25 -14.28 -0.98
C SER A 662 32.09 -13.46 -0.41
N GLY A 663 30.85 -13.82 -0.72
CA GLY A 663 29.67 -12.99 -0.48
C GLY A 663 29.65 -11.70 -1.32
N GLU A 664 30.50 -11.58 -2.34
CA GLU A 664 30.62 -10.38 -3.17
C GLU A 664 29.93 -10.56 -4.52
N ILE A 665 28.72 -10.01 -4.67
CA ILE A 665 28.02 -9.94 -5.97
C ILE A 665 28.75 -8.97 -6.89
N PHE A 666 29.12 -7.79 -6.37
CA PHE A 666 29.89 -6.79 -7.08
C PHE A 666 31.23 -6.59 -6.37
N THR A 667 32.31 -7.02 -7.02
CA THR A 667 33.65 -6.94 -6.45
C THR A 667 34.17 -5.50 -6.47
N VAL A 668 35.22 -5.23 -5.70
CA VAL A 668 35.91 -3.92 -5.68
C VAL A 668 36.50 -3.52 -7.04
N ALA A 669 36.62 -4.45 -7.99
CA ALA A 669 37.03 -4.16 -9.36
C ALA A 669 35.92 -3.51 -10.20
N HIS A 670 34.67 -3.48 -9.71
CA HIS A 670 33.56 -2.81 -10.40
C HIS A 670 33.82 -1.30 -10.54
N PRO A 671 33.55 -0.69 -11.71
CA PRO A 671 33.87 0.72 -11.96
C PRO A 671 33.33 1.72 -10.92
N TYR A 672 32.18 1.42 -10.30
CA TYR A 672 31.62 2.30 -9.27
C TYR A 672 32.51 2.47 -8.03
N PHE A 673 33.34 1.48 -7.70
CA PHE A 673 34.30 1.59 -6.61
C PHE A 673 35.54 2.42 -6.98
N SER A 674 35.68 2.84 -8.25
CA SER A 674 36.76 3.70 -8.71
C SER A 674 36.53 5.15 -8.24
N MET A 675 37.12 5.49 -7.09
CA MET A 675 37.05 6.82 -6.49
C MET A 675 38.27 7.10 -5.60
N PRO A 676 38.57 8.37 -5.26
CA PRO A 676 39.65 8.70 -4.35
C PRO A 676 39.48 8.05 -2.97
N ASP A 677 40.55 7.53 -2.38
CA ASP A 677 40.52 6.80 -1.09
C ASP A 677 39.84 7.58 0.04
N GLY A 678 40.05 8.91 0.09
CA GLY A 678 39.41 9.78 1.07
C GLY A 678 37.89 9.83 0.94
N HIS A 679 37.36 9.75 -0.28
CA HIS A 679 35.91 9.67 -0.52
C HIS A 679 35.39 8.28 -0.19
N LEU A 680 36.11 7.22 -0.56
CA LEU A 680 35.73 5.84 -0.25
C LEU A 680 35.61 5.62 1.27
N ALA A 681 36.58 6.11 2.06
CA ALA A 681 36.53 6.03 3.51
C ALA A 681 35.34 6.77 4.10
N LYS A 682 35.01 7.96 3.57
CA LYS A 682 33.85 8.75 3.98
C LYS A 682 32.53 8.02 3.67
N ILE A 683 32.40 7.49 2.45
CA ILE A 683 31.20 6.77 2.02
C ILE A 683 31.01 5.52 2.87
N ARG A 684 32.05 4.73 3.11
CA ARG A 684 31.98 3.55 3.99
C ARG A 684 31.44 3.89 5.38
N LYS A 685 31.90 5.02 5.95
CA LYS A 685 31.42 5.50 7.25
C LYS A 685 29.95 5.95 7.18
N GLU A 686 29.56 6.63 6.11
CA GLU A 686 28.19 7.12 5.91
C GLU A 686 27.21 5.98 5.65
N THR A 687 27.61 4.97 4.86
CA THR A 687 26.84 3.75 4.65
C THR A 687 26.71 2.96 5.95
N GLU A 688 27.79 2.74 6.71
CA GLU A 688 27.70 1.97 7.97
C GLU A 688 26.69 2.59 8.96
N ARG A 689 26.67 3.92 9.08
CA ARG A 689 25.66 4.63 9.89
C ARG A 689 24.25 4.51 9.33
N SER A 690 24.13 4.43 8.01
CA SER A 690 22.84 4.32 7.33
C SER A 690 22.16 2.96 7.52
N LYS A 691 22.87 1.94 8.05
CA LYS A 691 22.27 0.66 8.47
C LYS A 691 21.12 0.87 9.47
N LEU A 692 21.16 1.93 10.29
CA LEU A 692 20.07 2.32 11.20
C LEU A 692 18.72 2.53 10.52
N TYR A 693 18.74 2.89 9.24
CA TYR A 693 17.57 3.20 8.43
C TYR A 693 17.34 2.17 7.32
N ALA A 694 18.06 1.05 7.38
CA ALA A 694 17.91 -0.07 6.46
C ALA A 694 16.53 -0.74 6.62
N PRO A 695 16.05 -1.42 5.58
CA PRO A 695 14.80 -2.17 5.64
C PRO A 695 14.84 -3.29 6.68
N TYR A 696 13.64 -3.71 7.05
CA TYR A 696 13.39 -4.84 7.93
C TYR A 696 12.56 -5.86 7.17
N HIS A 697 12.90 -7.14 7.33
CA HIS A 697 12.06 -8.26 6.87
C HIS A 697 11.33 -8.87 8.06
N ARG A 698 10.27 -9.62 7.77
CA ARG A 698 9.46 -10.26 8.79
C ARG A 698 10.01 -11.66 9.09
N ASP A 699 10.06 -12.02 10.38
CA ASP A 699 10.31 -13.38 10.81
C ASP A 699 9.21 -14.34 10.32
N PRO A 700 9.53 -15.48 9.68
CA PRO A 700 8.53 -16.40 9.12
C PRO A 700 7.52 -16.94 10.15
N GLU A 701 7.97 -17.13 11.39
CA GLU A 701 7.18 -17.77 12.46
C GLU A 701 6.41 -16.78 13.34
N SER A 702 6.62 -15.47 13.20
CA SER A 702 6.08 -14.49 14.15
C SER A 702 5.80 -13.11 13.55
N LYS A 703 5.57 -12.11 14.41
CA LYS A 703 5.41 -10.69 14.04
C LYS A 703 6.68 -9.88 14.32
N VAL A 704 7.78 -10.55 14.66
CA VAL A 704 9.08 -9.92 14.88
C VAL A 704 9.59 -9.39 13.54
N MET A 705 10.04 -8.14 13.51
CA MET A 705 10.73 -7.57 12.36
C MET A 705 12.23 -7.63 12.58
N ILE A 706 12.99 -8.10 11.60
CA ILE A 706 14.43 -8.31 11.69
C ILE A 706 15.11 -7.34 10.73
N SER A 707 16.10 -6.59 11.21
CA SER A 707 16.90 -5.74 10.34
C SER A 707 17.78 -6.61 9.44
N ASP A 708 17.89 -6.22 8.18
CA ASP A 708 18.82 -6.80 7.20
C ASP A 708 20.30 -6.75 7.63
N PHE A 709 20.63 -5.99 8.68
CA PHE A 709 21.97 -5.89 9.24
C PHE A 709 22.03 -6.25 10.71
N ALA A 710 21.10 -7.06 11.21
CA ALA A 710 21.19 -7.64 12.55
C ALA A 710 22.45 -8.51 12.67
N ASP A 711 23.02 -8.62 13.89
CA ASP A 711 24.27 -9.38 14.09
C ASP A 711 24.02 -10.88 13.89
N PRO A 712 24.55 -11.53 12.83
CA PRO A 712 24.27 -12.93 12.54
C PRO A 712 24.72 -13.87 13.66
N LYS A 713 25.73 -13.49 14.47
CA LYS A 713 26.26 -14.34 15.55
C LYS A 713 25.29 -14.51 16.71
N ASP A 714 24.50 -13.48 16.99
CA ASP A 714 23.54 -13.45 18.09
C ASP A 714 22.08 -13.49 17.58
N LEU A 715 21.88 -13.48 16.27
CA LEU A 715 20.57 -13.34 15.64
C LEU A 715 19.59 -14.42 16.08
N VAL A 716 19.98 -15.70 16.03
CA VAL A 716 19.11 -16.83 16.41
C VAL A 716 18.56 -16.64 17.83
N LYS A 717 19.43 -16.40 18.81
CA LYS A 717 19.03 -16.18 20.21
C LYS A 717 18.17 -14.93 20.39
N ASN A 718 18.47 -13.90 19.62
CA ASN A 718 17.71 -12.65 19.63
C ASN A 718 16.29 -12.85 19.07
N VAL A 719 16.16 -13.60 17.98
CA VAL A 719 14.88 -13.96 17.37
C VAL A 719 14.07 -14.85 18.30
N GLU A 720 14.65 -15.91 18.88
CA GLU A 720 13.98 -16.79 19.84
C GLU A 720 13.39 -15.99 21.01
N SER A 721 14.21 -15.14 21.65
CA SER A 721 13.78 -14.29 22.75
C SER A 721 12.69 -13.29 22.31
N ALA A 722 12.82 -12.73 21.11
CA ALA A 722 11.86 -11.79 20.56
C ALA A 722 10.51 -12.44 20.22
N ARG A 723 10.51 -13.68 19.70
CA ARG A 723 9.30 -14.49 19.42
C ARG A 723 8.51 -14.70 20.71
N VAL A 724 9.19 -15.09 21.80
CA VAL A 724 8.56 -15.29 23.12
C VAL A 724 7.93 -13.98 23.62
N ILE A 725 8.67 -12.87 23.59
CA ILE A 725 8.14 -11.57 24.03
C ILE A 725 6.92 -11.14 23.20
N SER A 726 7.02 -11.26 21.87
CA SER A 726 5.96 -10.84 20.97
C SER A 726 4.68 -11.65 21.18
N LYS A 727 4.82 -12.97 21.38
CA LYS A 727 3.69 -13.88 21.59
C LYS A 727 3.04 -13.69 22.95
N GLU A 728 3.81 -13.71 24.04
CA GLU A 728 3.28 -13.72 25.41
C GLU A 728 2.81 -12.35 25.87
N LEU A 729 3.50 -11.28 25.44
CA LEU A 729 3.21 -9.91 25.88
C LEU A 729 2.48 -9.07 24.82
N ASN A 730 2.23 -9.62 23.63
CA ASN A 730 1.62 -8.93 22.48
C ASN A 730 2.30 -7.59 22.17
N MET A 731 3.64 -7.55 22.29
CA MET A 731 4.44 -6.36 22.05
C MET A 731 5.01 -6.38 20.62
N LYS A 732 5.08 -5.19 20.00
CA LYS A 732 5.75 -5.02 18.71
C LYS A 732 7.25 -5.00 18.97
N ILE A 733 8.01 -5.86 18.30
CA ILE A 733 9.45 -5.97 18.48
C ILE A 733 10.17 -5.93 17.14
N LYS A 734 11.24 -5.12 17.08
CA LYS A 734 12.14 -5.06 15.93
C LYS A 734 13.57 -5.36 16.39
N ILE A 735 14.28 -6.28 15.74
CA ILE A 735 15.70 -6.56 15.99
C ILE A 735 16.54 -5.55 15.23
N ARG A 736 17.35 -4.78 15.95
CA ARG A 736 18.10 -3.65 15.41
C ARG A 736 19.35 -4.09 14.64
N PRO A 737 19.82 -3.25 13.71
CA PRO A 737 21.08 -3.48 13.01
C PRO A 737 22.27 -3.39 13.96
N HIS A 738 23.32 -4.16 13.65
CA HIS A 738 24.65 -4.03 14.24
C HIS A 738 25.48 -3.01 13.45
N ILE A 739 25.98 -1.99 14.14
CA ILE A 739 26.81 -0.93 13.53
C ILE A 739 28.26 -1.11 13.99
N ASN A 740 29.16 -1.23 13.02
CA ASN A 740 30.60 -1.35 13.25
C ASN A 740 31.26 0.04 13.29
N GLU A 741 30.96 0.83 14.32
CA GLU A 741 31.63 2.11 14.56
C GLU A 741 32.07 2.23 16.03
N ASP A 742 33.35 2.59 16.24
CA ASP A 742 33.94 2.71 17.56
C ASP A 742 33.15 3.67 18.46
N GLY A 743 32.76 3.19 19.64
CA GLY A 743 32.03 3.96 20.63
C GLY A 743 30.50 4.00 20.45
N ILE A 744 29.96 3.47 19.36
CA ILE A 744 28.51 3.29 19.19
C ILE A 744 28.05 2.04 19.96
N LYS A 745 26.92 2.17 20.66
CA LYS A 745 26.28 1.06 21.37
C LYS A 745 25.22 0.43 20.46
N ASN A 746 25.16 -0.90 20.44
CA ASN A 746 24.24 -1.69 19.62
C ASN A 746 23.24 -2.43 20.52
N PRO A 747 22.25 -1.73 21.12
CA PRO A 747 21.15 -2.44 21.79
C PRO A 747 20.37 -3.25 20.76
N GLU A 748 19.96 -4.45 21.15
CA GLU A 748 19.48 -5.49 20.23
C GLU A 748 18.06 -5.23 19.72
N TYR A 749 17.19 -4.55 20.49
CA TYR A 749 15.77 -4.41 20.11
C TYR A 749 15.22 -2.98 20.15
N LEU A 750 14.14 -2.79 19.37
CA LEU A 750 13.10 -1.82 19.63
C LEU A 750 11.84 -2.55 20.06
N ILE A 751 11.39 -2.33 21.29
CA ILE A 751 10.14 -2.88 21.83
C ILE A 751 9.14 -1.72 21.93
N ASN A 752 8.06 -1.77 21.14
CA ASN A 752 7.11 -0.65 20.96
C ASN A 752 7.84 0.68 20.66
N GLU A 753 8.77 0.64 19.70
CA GLU A 753 9.62 1.78 19.28
C GLU A 753 10.60 2.30 20.36
N LYS A 754 10.75 1.61 21.48
CA LYS A 754 11.69 1.98 22.56
C LYS A 754 12.89 1.06 22.60
N LEU A 755 14.07 1.64 22.83
CA LEU A 755 15.32 0.89 22.92
C LEU A 755 15.27 -0.16 24.03
N ALA A 756 15.63 -1.39 23.68
CA ALA A 756 15.79 -2.50 24.62
C ALA A 756 17.08 -3.28 24.36
N ASP A 757 17.63 -3.83 25.43
CA ASP A 757 18.90 -4.56 25.43
C ASP A 757 18.64 -5.97 26.02
N LEU A 758 19.03 -7.03 25.30
CA LEU A 758 18.95 -8.42 25.76
C LEU A 758 20.10 -8.73 26.71
N LYS A 759 19.79 -9.38 27.82
CA LYS A 759 20.75 -9.79 28.84
C LYS A 759 20.53 -11.24 29.21
N ASN A 760 21.34 -12.09 28.59
CA ASN A 760 21.52 -13.48 28.97
C ASN A 760 22.31 -13.54 30.28
N ILE A 761 21.65 -13.87 31.39
CA ILE A 761 22.29 -13.87 32.72
C ILE A 761 22.37 -15.28 33.29
N GLN A 762 23.54 -15.62 33.84
CA GLN A 762 23.79 -16.93 34.49
C GLN A 762 23.66 -16.86 36.02
N GLY A 763 23.39 -15.68 36.58
CA GLY A 763 23.29 -15.47 38.02
C GLY A 763 22.63 -14.14 38.38
N LEU A 764 22.00 -14.08 39.55
CA LEU A 764 21.22 -12.91 40.00
C LEU A 764 22.05 -11.62 40.14
N GLY A 765 23.37 -11.72 40.28
CA GLY A 765 24.28 -10.58 40.22
C GLY A 765 24.23 -9.84 38.87
N GLY A 766 23.92 -10.56 37.79
CA GLY A 766 23.81 -10.04 36.43
C GLY A 766 22.68 -9.04 36.24
N ILE A 767 21.62 -9.08 37.07
CA ILE A 767 20.47 -8.16 36.94
C ILE A 767 20.89 -6.70 37.09
N LYS A 768 21.68 -6.39 38.13
CA LYS A 768 22.16 -5.01 38.35
C LYS A 768 23.08 -4.57 37.19
N ASN A 769 24.00 -5.44 36.79
CA ASN A 769 24.96 -5.12 35.72
C ASN A 769 24.25 -4.94 34.37
N GLY A 770 23.21 -5.73 34.10
CA GLY A 770 22.37 -5.61 32.92
C GLY A 770 21.58 -4.31 32.88
N LEU A 771 20.95 -3.91 34.00
CA LEU A 771 20.30 -2.60 34.13
C LEU A 771 21.30 -1.45 33.91
N ASP A 772 22.48 -1.53 34.52
CA ASP A 772 23.53 -0.53 34.36
C ASP A 772 24.05 -0.43 32.93
N SER A 773 24.23 -1.56 32.23
CA SER A 773 24.60 -1.61 30.82
C SER A 773 23.51 -0.98 29.96
N SER A 774 22.28 -1.46 30.07
CA SER A 774 21.12 -1.00 29.28
C SER A 774 20.90 0.50 29.47
N ARG A 775 21.06 1.01 30.69
CA ARG A 775 20.94 2.45 30.98
C ARG A 775 22.03 3.27 30.29
N LYS A 776 23.27 2.78 30.25
CA LYS A 776 24.37 3.45 29.52
C LYS A 776 24.10 3.47 28.01
N GLN A 777 23.32 2.52 27.51
CA GLN A 777 22.84 2.46 26.12
C GLN A 777 21.52 3.22 25.90
N GLN A 778 21.01 3.91 26.94
CA GLN A 778 19.74 4.65 26.91
C GLN A 778 18.50 3.77 26.64
N CYS A 779 18.56 2.49 26.99
CA CYS A 779 17.44 1.57 26.84
C CYS A 779 16.39 1.80 27.92
N GLU A 780 15.13 1.93 27.48
CA GLU A 780 13.95 1.96 28.34
C GLU A 780 13.56 0.56 28.82
N PHE A 781 13.81 -0.47 28.02
CA PHE A 781 13.58 -1.85 28.41
C PHE A 781 14.91 -2.59 28.63
N THR A 782 14.94 -3.46 29.64
CA THR A 782 15.99 -4.47 29.79
C THR A 782 15.33 -5.83 29.78
N VAL A 783 15.68 -6.66 28.79
CA VAL A 783 15.18 -8.02 28.66
C VAL A 783 16.18 -8.97 29.32
N PHE A 784 15.76 -9.68 30.36
CA PHE A 784 16.55 -10.67 31.04
C PHE A 784 16.12 -12.07 30.62
N ASN A 785 16.97 -12.77 29.89
CA ASN A 785 16.78 -14.18 29.64
C ASN A 785 17.37 -14.98 30.82
N LEU A 786 16.51 -15.78 31.45
CA LEU A 786 16.80 -16.60 32.63
C LEU A 786 16.90 -18.10 32.30
N ASP A 787 16.86 -18.50 31.02
CA ASP A 787 16.89 -19.91 30.61
C ASP A 787 18.17 -20.64 30.99
N ALA A 788 19.24 -19.90 31.31
CA ALA A 788 20.48 -20.46 31.86
C ALA A 788 20.33 -20.97 33.31
N PHE A 789 19.22 -20.69 34.01
CA PHE A 789 18.98 -21.17 35.37
C PHE A 789 18.24 -22.51 35.35
N GLU A 790 18.80 -23.55 35.99
CA GLU A 790 18.11 -24.84 36.16
C GLU A 790 16.76 -24.70 36.86
N SER A 791 16.69 -23.82 37.87
CA SER A 791 15.43 -23.43 38.51
C SER A 791 15.53 -22.01 39.05
N ILE A 792 14.49 -21.21 38.82
CA ILE A 792 14.39 -19.87 39.39
C ILE A 792 13.74 -19.97 40.76
N LYS A 793 14.24 -19.19 41.74
CA LYS A 793 13.54 -18.96 43.00
C LYS A 793 12.97 -17.54 42.97
N PRO A 794 11.67 -17.34 42.68
CA PRO A 794 11.04 -16.03 42.55
C PRO A 794 11.34 -15.07 43.71
N GLU A 795 11.35 -15.58 44.94
CA GLU A 795 11.68 -14.82 46.14
C GLU A 795 13.09 -14.23 46.13
N MET A 796 14.07 -14.96 45.57
CA MET A 796 15.45 -14.48 45.46
C MET A 796 15.58 -13.35 44.44
N VAL A 797 14.82 -13.41 43.34
CA VAL A 797 14.78 -12.34 42.32
C VAL A 797 14.12 -11.08 42.91
N GLN A 798 12.98 -11.24 43.58
CA GLN A 798 12.29 -10.15 44.30
C GLN A 798 13.21 -9.51 45.35
N ASN A 799 13.91 -10.31 46.16
CA ASN A 799 14.86 -9.81 47.15
C ASN A 799 16.03 -9.05 46.51
N LYS A 800 16.54 -9.54 45.37
CA LYS A 800 17.60 -8.86 44.61
C LYS A 800 17.12 -7.51 44.07
N LEU A 801 15.94 -7.47 43.45
CA LEU A 801 15.34 -6.24 42.93
C LEU A 801 15.01 -5.25 44.04
N ASN A 802 14.55 -5.72 45.21
CA ASN A 802 14.36 -4.88 46.40
C ASN A 802 15.66 -4.23 46.87
N GLY A 803 16.75 -5.00 46.91
CA GLY A 803 18.07 -4.46 47.23
C GLY A 803 18.54 -3.42 46.22
N ILE A 804 18.31 -3.65 44.92
CA ILE A 804 18.64 -2.69 43.85
C ILE A 804 17.78 -1.43 43.99
N TYR A 805 16.47 -1.57 44.21
CA TYR A 805 15.54 -0.47 44.36
C TYR A 805 15.88 0.41 45.58
N LYS A 806 16.20 -0.19 46.73
CA LYS A 806 16.60 0.55 47.94
C LYS A 806 17.89 1.36 47.77
N LEU A 807 18.86 0.81 47.03
CA LEU A 807 20.17 1.44 46.88
C LEU A 807 20.28 2.34 45.63
N TYR A 808 19.48 2.07 44.60
CA TYR A 808 19.61 2.66 43.26
C TYR A 808 18.26 2.94 42.57
N GLY A 809 17.14 2.98 43.28
CA GLY A 809 15.80 3.11 42.71
C GLY A 809 15.64 4.33 41.79
N ASP A 810 16.14 5.50 42.20
CA ASP A 810 16.06 6.71 41.38
C ASP A 810 16.86 6.58 40.07
N LYS A 811 18.01 5.89 40.14
CA LYS A 811 18.92 5.69 39.01
C LYS A 811 18.28 4.88 37.87
N PHE A 812 17.44 3.92 38.20
CA PHE A 812 16.81 3.00 37.23
C PHE A 812 15.31 3.25 37.04
N SER A 813 14.75 4.28 37.67
CA SER A 813 13.30 4.57 37.70
C SER A 813 12.62 4.65 36.33
N GLY A 814 13.35 5.08 35.29
CA GLY A 814 12.88 5.14 33.91
C GLY A 814 12.98 3.84 33.10
N GLN A 815 13.51 2.76 33.67
CA GLN A 815 13.67 1.48 32.99
C GLN A 815 12.58 0.47 33.38
N GLN A 816 12.09 -0.28 32.40
CA GLN A 816 11.18 -1.42 32.56
C GLN A 816 11.94 -2.72 32.34
N MET A 817 11.51 -3.79 33.00
CA MET A 817 12.16 -5.10 32.92
C MET A 817 11.23 -6.10 32.28
N ILE A 818 11.77 -6.95 31.41
CA ILE A 818 11.07 -8.13 30.90
C ILE A 818 11.91 -9.34 31.30
N PHE A 819 11.30 -10.35 31.87
CA PHE A 819 11.97 -11.60 32.21
C PHE A 819 11.43 -12.71 31.31
N ILE A 820 12.34 -13.48 30.71
CA ILE A 820 12.04 -14.65 29.90
C ILE A 820 12.53 -15.89 30.65
N TYR A 821 11.67 -16.90 30.74
CA TYR A 821 12.04 -18.20 31.25
C TYR A 821 11.16 -19.30 30.67
N SER A 822 11.76 -20.42 30.25
CA SER A 822 11.08 -21.63 29.77
C SER A 822 10.01 -21.33 28.69
N GLY A 823 10.35 -20.45 27.75
CA GLY A 823 9.46 -20.07 26.65
C GLY A 823 8.29 -19.15 27.04
N LYS A 824 8.29 -18.60 28.26
CA LYS A 824 7.31 -17.59 28.72
C LYS A 824 8.00 -16.26 29.00
N ALA A 825 7.25 -15.16 28.91
CA ALA A 825 7.75 -13.82 29.25
C ALA A 825 6.80 -13.05 30.17
N VAL A 826 7.36 -12.29 31.10
CA VAL A 826 6.60 -11.40 31.98
C VAL A 826 7.24 -10.02 32.07
N LYS A 827 6.39 -8.99 32.07
CA LYS A 827 6.81 -7.60 32.24
C LYS A 827 6.75 -7.20 33.71
N VAL A 828 7.85 -6.63 34.21
CA VAL A 828 7.99 -6.20 35.60
C VAL A 828 8.34 -4.71 35.65
N SER A 829 7.54 -3.94 36.40
CA SER A 829 7.82 -2.54 36.68
C SER A 829 8.44 -2.35 38.07
N TRP A 830 9.06 -1.19 38.30
CA TRP A 830 9.51 -0.82 39.65
C TRP A 830 8.37 -0.66 40.66
N LYS A 831 7.12 -0.48 40.20
CA LYS A 831 5.94 -0.51 41.08
C LYS A 831 5.71 -1.92 41.60
N ASP A 832 5.83 -2.93 40.73
CA ASP A 832 5.63 -4.34 41.09
C ASP A 832 6.71 -4.82 42.06
N VAL A 833 7.94 -4.33 41.88
CA VAL A 833 9.05 -4.54 42.84
C VAL A 833 8.65 -4.01 44.22
N LYS A 834 8.15 -2.77 44.31
CA LYS A 834 7.74 -2.16 45.59
C LYS A 834 6.58 -2.89 46.26
N THR A 835 5.62 -3.39 45.49
CA THR A 835 4.45 -4.09 46.02
C THR A 835 4.70 -5.57 46.31
N GLY A 836 5.89 -6.10 46.01
CA GLY A 836 6.21 -7.52 46.23
C GLY A 836 5.59 -8.47 45.19
N LYS A 837 5.04 -7.94 44.10
CA LYS A 837 4.30 -8.69 43.07
C LYS A 837 5.21 -9.48 42.13
N VAL A 838 6.51 -9.23 42.14
CA VAL A 838 7.46 -9.94 41.25
C VAL A 838 7.50 -11.43 41.57
N THR A 839 7.31 -11.81 42.84
CA THR A 839 7.25 -13.22 43.23
C THR A 839 6.08 -13.95 42.56
N GLU A 840 4.91 -13.32 42.45
CA GLU A 840 3.72 -13.89 41.80
C GLU A 840 3.94 -13.98 40.28
N LEU A 841 4.34 -12.87 39.66
CA LEU A 841 4.62 -12.76 38.22
C LEU A 841 5.69 -13.75 37.73
N LEU A 842 6.71 -14.05 38.55
CA LEU A 842 7.74 -15.02 38.19
C LEU A 842 7.32 -16.47 38.47
N LYS A 843 6.32 -16.73 39.32
CA LYS A 843 5.74 -18.07 39.48
C LYS A 843 4.95 -18.48 38.23
N GLU A 844 4.26 -17.52 37.61
CA GLU A 844 3.55 -17.70 36.33
C GLU A 844 4.48 -18.11 35.17
N LEU A 845 5.80 -17.90 35.29
CA LEU A 845 6.79 -18.38 34.33
C LEU A 845 7.19 -19.85 34.53
N GLN A 846 6.91 -20.44 35.71
CA GLN A 846 7.32 -21.81 36.08
C GLN A 846 6.19 -22.83 35.99
N GLU A 847 4.97 -22.38 36.28
CA GLU A 847 3.71 -23.03 35.86
C GLU A 847 3.53 -22.82 34.37
#